data_AF-A0A8H6SHG5-F1
#
_entry.id   AF-A0A8H6SHG5-F1
#
_cell.length_a   1.000
_cell.length_b   1.000
_cell.length_c   1.000
_cell.angle_alpha   90.00
_cell.angle_beta   90.00
_cell.angle_gamma   90.00
#
_symmetry.space_group_name_H-M   'P 1'
#
loop_
_entity.id
_entity.type
_entity.pdbx_description
1 polymer ?
#
loop_
_entity_poly.entity_id
_entity_poly.type
_entity_poly.pdbx_seq_one_letter_code
_entity_poly.pdbx_strand_id
1 'polypeptide(L)'
;MPALVYPELKPWTHAKETTTELDYAPLAVLDFAKWDLPGGKEELAKELNEAAHSMGFWTIINPGIPEEALDAQFALANTFFSLPQEEKEEVTFIAGESCWGYRPPGTIKGTEYKENIEMVNLHKFTEGTNYPRHAFMKRYEPLITSFQKLVHEAVITKIFILFAIMLELPENHFTDMHKFEKASDDHVRFIKYRTRTIDEDKAVNDQWMAGHTDFGSITLLFPQPIAALQVRTPEEEWKWVKYVPGGIVCNAADLISMMTKGYVKSAIHRVMRPPPDQAHLDRLGMFFFVRPTNDVLIKPGFSPVLKREGLWTKEDEEFKDEDAATCGEFVLARMQNFNLSRTKDLKEKESRPTLLSESHGFHATKELTAPGHSECNPWTFGTPKIAVDPYFPAQNHNKKPVADTRWRGLRWNSTNSTFLPEAPLPPVNDLPIETLTDAVAAIPPLQQGDLAALGLCNWTPAGMVQYSFEAVHLVTGLPWFWTFVAATLFWRVTLFPFAVAGMQNASRMKPIQPLMRVQAEKMNAARQAGDVAGMQQASLELAQIRKSAGVTTAGMMVPPLVQLPISLGMFIGIKSMCELPVIQLAQSGFAWLPDLTQPSPYYILPIILAASGNGLIMLSSRDADLSNATIAHLMNVLRMVSFVAIPFMGSLPSGVLVSLVVTSLASMGQALLLRLSAVRAFFGIAPLDPSTRSQLPTLRESLKYYLPPK
;
A
#
# COMPACT_ATOMS: atom_id res chain seq x y z
N MET A 1 4.51 -31.41 23.92
CA MET A 1 4.67 -30.03 24.42
C MET A 1 3.86 -29.92 25.71
N PRO A 2 4.41 -29.39 26.82
CA PRO A 2 3.60 -29.11 28.00
C PRO A 2 2.47 -28.16 27.59
N ALA A 3 1.25 -28.43 28.08
CA ALA A 3 0.11 -27.56 27.81
C ALA A 3 0.43 -26.15 28.33
N LEU A 4 0.34 -25.14 27.46
CA LEU A 4 0.53 -23.74 27.83
C LEU A 4 -0.50 -23.39 28.92
N VAL A 5 -0.01 -23.07 30.13
CA VAL A 5 -0.84 -22.63 31.25
C VAL A 5 -1.10 -21.15 31.06
N TYR A 6 -2.20 -20.80 30.39
CA TYR A 6 -2.59 -19.40 30.21
C TYR A 6 -3.18 -18.79 31.49
N PRO A 7 -2.97 -17.48 31.73
CA PRO A 7 -3.45 -16.80 32.93
C PRO A 7 -4.98 -16.62 32.96
N GLU A 8 -5.54 -16.52 34.17
CA GLU A 8 -6.92 -16.10 34.39
C GLU A 8 -7.16 -14.67 33.91
N LEU A 9 -8.41 -14.34 33.53
CA LEU A 9 -8.78 -13.02 33.06
C LEU A 9 -8.62 -11.98 34.19
N LYS A 10 -7.81 -10.97 33.94
CA LYS A 10 -7.56 -9.84 34.84
C LYS A 10 -8.62 -8.75 34.59
N PRO A 11 -9.46 -8.41 35.58
CA PRO A 11 -10.41 -7.32 35.46
C PRO A 11 -9.75 -6.02 35.03
N TRP A 12 -10.46 -5.21 34.25
CA TRP A 12 -10.04 -3.87 33.88
C TRP A 12 -10.83 -2.85 34.70
N THR A 13 -10.13 -2.06 35.52
CA THR A 13 -10.77 -0.95 36.24
C THR A 13 -10.78 0.28 35.36
N HIS A 14 -11.98 0.77 35.02
CA HIS A 14 -12.12 2.01 34.26
C HIS A 14 -11.60 3.22 35.06
N ALA A 15 -10.95 4.15 34.37
CA ALA A 15 -10.52 5.41 34.95
C ALA A 15 -11.72 6.28 35.34
N LYS A 16 -11.50 7.25 36.23
CA LYS A 16 -12.50 8.30 36.49
C LYS A 16 -12.58 9.26 35.31
N GLU A 17 -13.74 9.87 35.13
CA GLU A 17 -13.94 10.96 34.17
C GLU A 17 -12.97 12.11 34.45
N THR A 18 -12.61 12.84 33.39
CA THR A 18 -11.73 13.99 33.54
C THR A 18 -12.44 15.10 34.30
N THR A 19 -11.71 15.78 35.18
CA THR A 19 -12.17 17.02 35.83
C THR A 19 -11.81 18.26 35.02
N THR A 20 -11.05 18.10 33.94
CA THR A 20 -10.63 19.20 33.07
C THR A 20 -11.79 19.61 32.16
N GLU A 21 -12.06 20.92 32.08
CA GLU A 21 -13.05 21.46 31.15
C GLU A 21 -12.49 21.43 29.73
N LEU A 22 -13.22 20.80 28.81
CA LEU A 22 -12.83 20.60 27.42
C LEU A 22 -13.94 21.11 26.49
N ASP A 23 -13.56 21.59 25.30
CA ASP A 23 -14.53 21.98 24.26
C ASP A 23 -15.09 20.73 23.57
N TYR A 24 -16.28 20.33 23.98
CA TYR A 24 -16.93 19.11 23.50
C TYR A 24 -17.73 19.35 22.21
N ALA A 25 -17.66 18.37 21.31
CA ALA A 25 -18.54 18.33 20.15
C ALA A 25 -19.99 18.12 20.59
N PRO A 26 -20.97 18.83 19.98
CA PRO A 26 -22.39 18.67 20.30
C PRO A 26 -22.96 17.39 19.66
N LEU A 27 -22.49 16.22 20.11
CA LEU A 27 -22.94 14.94 19.60
C LEU A 27 -24.35 14.62 20.07
N ALA A 28 -25.19 14.14 19.15
CA ALA A 28 -26.51 13.62 19.49
C ALA A 28 -26.39 12.38 20.37
N VAL A 29 -27.32 12.23 21.32
CA VAL A 29 -27.44 11.07 22.19
C VAL A 29 -28.74 10.34 21.87
N LEU A 30 -28.63 9.17 21.25
CA LEU A 30 -29.75 8.33 20.86
C LEU A 30 -30.07 7.37 22.00
N ASP A 31 -31.31 7.43 22.50
CA ASP A 31 -31.76 6.55 23.57
C ASP A 31 -32.51 5.33 23.02
N PHE A 32 -31.84 4.18 23.02
CA PHE A 32 -32.43 2.95 22.51
C PHE A 32 -33.56 2.39 23.39
N ALA A 33 -33.80 2.94 24.58
CA ALA A 33 -35.00 2.64 25.36
C ALA A 33 -36.28 3.10 24.65
N LYS A 34 -36.19 4.08 23.72
CA LYS A 34 -37.33 4.52 22.90
C LYS A 34 -37.74 3.50 21.83
N TRP A 35 -36.90 2.51 21.52
CA TRP A 35 -37.06 1.62 20.37
C TRP A 35 -38.42 0.92 20.27
N ASP A 36 -38.93 0.42 21.41
CA ASP A 36 -40.17 -0.34 21.49
C ASP A 36 -41.41 0.55 21.76
N LEU A 37 -41.22 1.87 21.88
CA LEU A 37 -42.33 2.81 22.07
C LEU A 37 -43.06 3.06 20.74
N PRO A 38 -44.38 3.32 20.76
CA PRO A 38 -45.11 3.72 19.55
C PRO A 38 -44.51 4.99 18.93
N GLY A 39 -44.06 4.92 17.68
CA GLY A 39 -43.40 6.04 16.99
C GLY A 39 -41.92 6.23 17.34
N GLY A 40 -41.37 5.40 18.23
CA GLY A 40 -40.01 5.57 18.75
C GLY A 40 -38.92 5.33 17.71
N LYS A 41 -39.12 4.40 16.76
CA LYS A 41 -38.19 4.17 15.65
C LYS A 41 -38.10 5.40 14.74
N GLU A 42 -39.23 6.04 14.45
CA GLU A 42 -39.30 7.21 13.59
C GLU A 42 -38.62 8.42 14.24
N GLU A 43 -38.83 8.61 15.55
CA GLU A 43 -38.13 9.63 16.34
C GLU A 43 -36.61 9.40 16.34
N LEU A 44 -36.18 8.16 16.64
CA LEU A 44 -34.76 7.79 16.62
C LEU A 44 -34.14 7.92 15.23
N ALA A 45 -34.88 7.60 14.16
CA ALA A 45 -34.40 7.74 12.79
C ALA A 45 -34.20 9.22 12.43
N LYS A 46 -35.07 10.10 12.92
CA LYS A 46 -34.92 11.56 12.76
C LYS A 46 -33.69 12.09 13.51
N GLU A 47 -33.53 11.72 14.77
CA GLU A 47 -32.35 12.09 15.58
C GLU A 47 -31.06 11.58 14.92
N LEU A 48 -31.05 10.32 14.47
CA LEU A 48 -29.92 9.73 13.75
C LEU A 48 -29.65 10.47 12.44
N ASN A 49 -30.68 10.86 11.71
CA ASN A 49 -30.53 11.57 10.44
C ASN A 49 -29.80 12.90 10.62
N GLU A 50 -30.23 13.69 11.60
CA GLU A 50 -29.59 14.96 11.92
C GLU A 50 -28.11 14.76 12.31
N ALA A 51 -27.80 13.77 13.14
CA ALA A 51 -26.45 13.48 13.58
C ALA A 51 -25.55 12.92 12.47
N ALA A 52 -26.05 11.96 11.69
CA ALA A 52 -25.32 11.27 10.63
C ALA A 52 -25.09 12.18 9.40
N HIS A 53 -26.01 13.08 9.11
CA HIS A 53 -25.92 14.02 7.98
C HIS A 53 -25.03 15.23 8.28
N SER A 54 -24.95 15.66 9.55
CA SER A 54 -24.13 16.80 9.95
C SER A 54 -22.71 16.37 10.33
N MET A 55 -22.58 15.63 11.43
CA MET A 55 -21.33 15.28 12.09
C MET A 55 -20.81 13.91 11.68
N GLY A 56 -21.68 12.95 11.39
CA GLY A 56 -21.30 11.55 11.18
C GLY A 56 -20.88 10.82 12.46
N PHE A 57 -21.11 11.42 13.64
CA PHE A 57 -20.83 10.88 14.97
C PHE A 57 -22.03 11.10 15.90
N TRP A 58 -22.33 10.10 16.72
CA TRP A 58 -23.37 10.15 17.75
C TRP A 58 -23.03 9.19 18.91
N THR A 59 -23.76 9.29 20.01
CA THR A 59 -23.65 8.39 21.15
C THR A 59 -24.95 7.63 21.35
N ILE A 60 -24.87 6.34 21.68
CA ILE A 60 -26.03 5.48 21.94
C ILE A 60 -26.05 5.13 23.43
N ILE A 61 -27.16 5.37 24.09
CA ILE A 61 -27.41 4.94 25.48
C ILE A 61 -28.49 3.86 25.52
N ASN A 62 -28.53 3.13 26.63
CA ASN A 62 -29.41 1.97 26.82
C ASN A 62 -29.32 0.95 25.67
N PRO A 63 -28.10 0.53 25.23
CA PRO A 63 -27.93 -0.32 24.05
C PRO A 63 -28.45 -1.76 24.23
N GLY A 64 -28.87 -2.15 25.43
CA GLY A 64 -29.29 -3.52 25.74
C GLY A 64 -28.13 -4.51 25.91
N ILE A 65 -26.92 -4.01 26.17
CA ILE A 65 -25.73 -4.82 26.43
C ILE A 65 -25.48 -4.86 27.95
N PRO A 66 -25.46 -6.04 28.59
CA PRO A 66 -25.11 -6.15 30.01
C PRO A 66 -23.69 -5.68 30.30
N GLU A 67 -23.51 -4.94 31.38
CA GLU A 67 -22.20 -4.43 31.82
C GLU A 67 -21.19 -5.55 32.04
N GLU A 68 -21.62 -6.69 32.61
CA GLU A 68 -20.80 -7.89 32.80
C GLU A 68 -20.22 -8.45 31.49
N ALA A 69 -20.99 -8.37 30.40
CA ALA A 69 -20.53 -8.84 29.09
C ALA A 69 -19.48 -7.90 28.49
N LEU A 70 -19.64 -6.59 28.73
CA LEU A 70 -18.68 -5.56 28.33
C LEU A 70 -17.37 -5.68 29.14
N ASP A 71 -17.49 -5.82 30.46
CA ASP A 71 -16.36 -5.97 31.39
C ASP A 71 -15.54 -7.22 31.08
N ALA A 72 -16.20 -8.33 30.73
CA ALA A 72 -15.52 -9.55 30.32
C ALA A 72 -14.63 -9.34 29.08
N GLN A 73 -15.06 -8.52 28.11
CA GLN A 73 -14.23 -8.18 26.93
C GLN A 73 -13.07 -7.26 27.30
N PHE A 74 -13.28 -6.27 28.17
CA PHE A 74 -12.18 -5.43 28.65
C PHE A 74 -11.17 -6.23 29.48
N ALA A 75 -11.62 -7.18 30.30
CA ALA A 75 -10.75 -8.09 31.04
C ALA A 75 -9.94 -8.98 30.10
N LEU A 76 -10.57 -9.50 29.03
CA LEU A 76 -9.88 -10.26 27.99
C LEU A 76 -8.79 -9.42 27.31
N ALA A 77 -9.12 -8.20 26.88
CA ALA A 77 -8.18 -7.29 26.25
C ALA A 77 -7.02 -6.90 27.19
N ASN A 78 -7.32 -6.59 28.45
CA ASN A 78 -6.33 -6.24 29.47
C ASN A 78 -5.36 -7.41 29.75
N THR A 79 -5.90 -8.63 29.84
CA THR A 79 -5.10 -9.85 30.04
C THR A 79 -4.19 -10.09 28.85
N PHE A 80 -4.72 -9.97 27.63
CA PHE A 80 -3.95 -10.13 26.40
C PHE A 80 -2.77 -9.15 26.32
N PHE A 81 -2.99 -7.84 26.58
CA PHE A 81 -1.91 -6.85 26.55
C PHE A 81 -0.93 -6.96 27.72
N SER A 82 -1.23 -7.79 28.71
CA SER A 82 -0.34 -8.13 29.83
C SER A 82 0.52 -9.38 29.56
N LEU A 83 0.28 -10.10 28.45
CA LEU A 83 1.10 -11.25 28.07
C LEU A 83 2.52 -10.81 27.69
N PRO A 84 3.52 -11.70 27.82
CA PRO A 84 4.86 -11.47 27.29
C PRO A 84 4.83 -11.09 25.81
N GLN A 85 5.80 -10.28 25.38
CA GLN A 85 5.83 -9.76 24.00
C GLN A 85 5.87 -10.87 22.95
N GLU A 86 6.68 -11.91 23.19
CA GLU A 86 6.80 -13.09 22.31
C GLU A 86 5.49 -13.86 22.17
N GLU A 87 4.68 -13.94 23.24
CA GLU A 87 3.37 -14.58 23.17
C GLU A 87 2.42 -13.75 22.31
N LYS A 88 2.33 -12.44 22.56
CA LYS A 88 1.45 -11.54 21.76
C LYS A 88 1.76 -11.61 20.26
N GLU A 89 3.02 -11.82 19.90
CA GLU A 89 3.50 -11.87 18.51
C GLU A 89 3.28 -13.22 17.82
N GLU A 90 2.71 -14.24 18.50
CA GLU A 90 2.38 -15.56 17.93
C GLU A 90 1.60 -15.43 16.61
N VAL A 91 0.63 -14.51 16.57
CA VAL A 91 -0.11 -14.16 15.35
C VAL A 91 -0.03 -12.65 15.17
N THR A 92 0.89 -12.23 14.31
CA THR A 92 1.16 -10.82 14.04
C THR A 92 0.48 -10.36 12.76
N PHE A 93 -0.08 -9.15 12.81
CA PHE A 93 -0.52 -8.37 11.65
C PHE A 93 0.61 -8.26 10.63
N ILE A 94 0.38 -8.68 9.39
CA ILE A 94 1.38 -8.55 8.32
C ILE A 94 0.91 -7.48 7.33
N ALA A 95 1.62 -6.34 7.32
CA ALA A 95 1.29 -5.20 6.49
C ALA A 95 1.31 -5.57 5.00
N GLY A 96 0.14 -5.52 4.35
CA GLY A 96 -0.05 -5.85 2.93
C GLY A 96 -0.61 -7.26 2.68
N GLU A 97 -0.67 -8.11 3.70
CA GLU A 97 -1.16 -9.50 3.58
C GLU A 97 -2.39 -9.75 4.46
N SER A 98 -2.36 -9.32 5.73
CA SER A 98 -3.48 -9.50 6.65
C SER A 98 -3.61 -8.34 7.63
N CYS A 99 -4.85 -7.98 7.96
CA CYS A 99 -5.12 -7.05 9.06
C CYS A 99 -5.38 -7.75 10.39
N TRP A 100 -5.21 -9.07 10.44
CA TRP A 100 -5.63 -9.94 11.53
C TRP A 100 -4.49 -10.17 12.53
N GLY A 101 -4.85 -10.34 13.80
CA GLY A 101 -3.87 -10.58 14.87
C GLY A 101 -3.30 -9.31 15.48
N TYR A 102 -2.18 -9.47 16.18
CA TYR A 102 -1.53 -8.44 16.99
C TYR A 102 -0.63 -7.53 16.15
N ARG A 103 -0.66 -6.24 16.44
CA ARG A 103 0.20 -5.23 15.83
C ARG A 103 1.04 -4.58 16.94
N PRO A 104 2.36 -4.80 16.98
CA PRO A 104 3.23 -4.13 17.94
C PRO A 104 3.29 -2.62 17.66
N PRO A 105 3.74 -1.81 18.65
CA PRO A 105 3.95 -0.40 18.44
C PRO A 105 5.01 -0.14 17.36
N GLY A 106 4.66 0.64 16.34
CA GLY A 106 5.57 1.04 15.27
C GLY A 106 6.47 2.23 15.64
N THR A 107 7.06 2.87 14.63
CA THR A 107 7.74 4.17 14.76
C THR A 107 6.88 5.24 14.10
N ILE A 108 6.76 6.41 14.74
CA ILE A 108 6.01 7.53 14.18
C ILE A 108 6.79 8.11 13.00
N LYS A 109 6.12 8.25 11.85
CA LYS A 109 6.73 8.78 10.61
C LYS A 109 7.34 10.15 10.85
N GLY A 110 8.55 10.36 10.31
CA GLY A 110 9.27 11.64 10.42
C GLY A 110 9.91 11.92 11.78
N THR A 111 9.82 11.00 12.74
CA THR A 111 10.38 11.18 14.10
C THR A 111 11.20 9.97 14.55
N GLU A 112 11.92 10.12 15.66
CA GLU A 112 12.63 9.04 16.35
C GLU A 112 11.75 8.28 17.36
N TYR A 113 10.58 8.82 17.70
CA TYR A 113 9.70 8.27 18.73
C TYR A 113 8.90 7.07 18.22
N LYS A 114 8.71 6.09 19.11
CA LYS A 114 7.81 4.97 18.86
C LYS A 114 6.35 5.43 18.93
N GLU A 115 5.50 4.77 18.13
CA GLU A 115 4.06 4.81 18.37
C GLU A 115 3.83 4.27 19.79
N ASN A 116 2.86 4.84 20.49
CA ASN A 116 2.46 4.37 21.81
C ASN A 116 1.28 3.40 21.75
N ILE A 117 1.05 2.79 20.59
CA ILE A 117 -0.17 2.02 20.30
C ILE A 117 0.18 0.59 19.92
N GLU A 118 -0.29 -0.35 20.72
CA GLU A 118 -0.43 -1.76 20.36
C GLU A 118 -1.91 -2.10 20.15
N MET A 119 -2.22 -3.01 19.21
CA MET A 119 -3.60 -3.41 18.93
C MET A 119 -3.69 -4.87 18.53
N VAL A 120 -4.86 -5.49 18.66
CA VAL A 120 -5.17 -6.82 18.13
C VAL A 120 -6.53 -6.81 17.45
N ASN A 121 -6.59 -7.33 16.22
CA ASN A 121 -7.81 -7.41 15.42
C ASN A 121 -8.34 -8.85 15.41
N LEU A 122 -9.59 -8.98 15.82
CA LEU A 122 -10.32 -10.24 15.98
C LEU A 122 -11.48 -10.25 14.98
N HIS A 123 -11.32 -11.00 13.91
CA HIS A 123 -12.38 -11.23 12.94
C HIS A 123 -13.64 -11.80 13.62
N LYS A 124 -14.81 -11.53 13.06
CA LYS A 124 -16.05 -12.24 13.39
C LYS A 124 -15.87 -13.76 13.31
N PHE A 125 -16.35 -14.49 14.31
CA PHE A 125 -16.30 -15.95 14.32
C PHE A 125 -17.50 -16.54 13.54
N THR A 126 -17.30 -16.83 12.26
CA THR A 126 -18.28 -17.48 11.39
C THR A 126 -17.71 -18.71 10.69
N GLU A 127 -18.57 -19.63 10.29
CA GLU A 127 -18.20 -20.75 9.43
C GLU A 127 -17.64 -20.22 8.10
N GLY A 128 -16.59 -20.86 7.58
CA GLY A 128 -15.94 -20.49 6.32
C GLY A 128 -14.82 -19.44 6.43
N THR A 129 -14.55 -18.86 7.60
CA THR A 129 -13.38 -17.97 7.80
C THR A 129 -12.22 -18.71 8.46
N ASN A 130 -11.09 -18.81 7.76
CA ASN A 130 -9.88 -19.50 8.24
C ASN A 130 -8.70 -18.53 8.45
N TYR A 131 -8.95 -17.40 9.11
CA TYR A 131 -7.89 -16.46 9.45
C TYR A 131 -7.04 -16.99 10.62
N PRO A 132 -5.72 -16.74 10.64
CA PRO A 132 -4.87 -17.05 11.78
C PRO A 132 -5.42 -16.43 13.07
N ARG A 133 -5.45 -17.20 14.16
CA ARG A 133 -5.95 -16.76 15.47
C ARG A 133 -4.91 -17.05 16.53
N HIS A 134 -4.64 -16.05 17.36
CA HIS A 134 -3.77 -16.21 18.53
C HIS A 134 -4.36 -17.26 19.48
N ALA A 135 -3.51 -18.14 20.04
CA ALA A 135 -3.99 -19.29 20.83
C ALA A 135 -4.80 -18.86 22.07
N PHE A 136 -4.35 -17.82 22.78
CA PHE A 136 -5.12 -17.18 23.85
C PHE A 136 -6.54 -16.76 23.43
N MET A 137 -6.68 -16.07 22.29
CA MET A 137 -8.00 -15.61 21.81
C MET A 137 -8.91 -16.76 21.42
N LYS A 138 -8.34 -17.82 20.82
CA LYS A 138 -9.06 -19.04 20.46
C LYS A 138 -9.67 -19.73 21.70
N ARG A 139 -9.01 -19.68 22.86
CA ARG A 139 -9.56 -20.25 24.11
C ARG A 139 -10.84 -19.55 24.57
N TYR A 140 -10.95 -18.24 24.33
CA TYR A 140 -12.10 -17.43 24.72
C TYR A 140 -13.05 -17.15 23.53
N GLU A 141 -12.92 -17.90 22.43
CA GLU A 141 -13.75 -17.75 21.23
C GLU A 141 -15.26 -17.75 21.52
N PRO A 142 -15.82 -18.65 22.37
CA PRO A 142 -17.25 -18.59 22.70
C PRO A 142 -17.67 -17.27 23.36
N LEU A 143 -16.83 -16.70 24.24
CA LEU A 143 -17.11 -15.44 24.92
C LEU A 143 -17.10 -14.27 23.93
N ILE A 144 -16.09 -14.21 23.06
CA ILE A 144 -15.96 -13.14 22.06
C ILE A 144 -17.10 -13.23 21.03
N THR A 145 -17.41 -14.43 20.55
CA THR A 145 -18.48 -14.68 19.58
C THR A 145 -19.85 -14.29 20.15
N SER A 146 -20.13 -14.67 21.40
CA SER A 146 -21.41 -14.34 22.06
C SER A 146 -21.57 -12.83 22.21
N PHE A 147 -20.50 -12.12 22.57
CA PHE A 147 -20.51 -10.66 22.64
C PHE A 147 -20.70 -10.02 21.26
N GLN A 148 -20.00 -10.50 20.22
CA GLN A 148 -20.16 -10.01 18.85
C GLN A 148 -21.61 -10.17 18.37
N LYS A 149 -22.25 -11.32 18.61
CA LYS A 149 -23.66 -11.57 18.27
C LYS A 149 -24.60 -10.64 19.03
N LEU A 150 -24.41 -10.52 20.35
CA LEU A 150 -25.19 -9.62 21.19
C LEU A 150 -25.14 -8.17 20.68
N VAL A 151 -23.94 -7.65 20.40
CA VAL A 151 -23.78 -6.28 19.86
C VAL A 151 -24.43 -6.17 18.48
N HIS A 152 -24.33 -7.22 17.67
CA HIS A 152 -24.93 -7.25 16.34
C HIS A 152 -26.46 -7.11 16.38
N GLU A 153 -27.11 -7.90 17.23
CA GLU A 153 -28.56 -7.90 17.39
C GLU A 153 -29.06 -6.65 18.13
N ALA A 154 -28.42 -6.31 19.26
CA ALA A 154 -28.90 -5.26 20.15
C ALA A 154 -28.61 -3.85 19.62
N VAL A 155 -27.53 -3.66 18.85
CA VAL A 155 -27.06 -2.33 18.42
C VAL A 155 -27.00 -2.20 16.90
N ILE A 156 -26.19 -3.03 16.24
CA ILE A 156 -25.87 -2.86 14.80
C ILE A 156 -27.14 -2.98 13.94
N THR A 157 -27.97 -3.99 14.19
CA THR A 157 -29.23 -4.23 13.47
C THR A 157 -30.17 -3.03 13.61
N LYS A 158 -30.29 -2.48 14.82
CA LYS A 158 -31.14 -1.31 15.08
C LYS A 158 -30.67 -0.08 14.31
N ILE A 159 -29.36 0.22 14.32
CA ILE A 159 -28.80 1.35 13.56
C ILE A 159 -29.10 1.21 12.06
N PHE A 160 -28.93 0.00 11.51
CA PHE A 160 -29.18 -0.23 10.08
C PHE A 160 -30.66 -0.13 9.69
N ILE A 161 -31.57 -0.53 10.58
CA ILE A 161 -33.01 -0.27 10.41
C ILE A 161 -33.28 1.25 10.43
N LEU A 162 -32.67 2.01 11.34
CA LEU A 162 -32.82 3.47 11.37
C LEU A 162 -32.25 4.13 10.10
N PHE A 163 -31.12 3.64 9.57
CA PHE A 163 -30.59 4.08 8.27
C PHE A 163 -31.56 3.78 7.12
N ALA A 164 -32.25 2.63 7.14
CA ALA A 164 -33.26 2.34 6.14
C ALA A 164 -34.46 3.30 6.26
N ILE A 165 -34.96 3.53 7.48
CA ILE A 165 -36.09 4.44 7.73
C ILE A 165 -35.76 5.87 7.30
N MET A 166 -34.58 6.40 7.68
CA MET A 166 -34.20 7.78 7.29
C MET A 166 -34.06 7.96 5.79
N LEU A 167 -33.76 6.89 5.05
CA LEU A 167 -33.62 6.89 3.59
C LEU A 167 -34.90 6.47 2.88
N GLU A 168 -35.99 6.24 3.61
CA GLU A 168 -37.29 5.73 3.12
C GLU A 168 -37.13 4.42 2.33
N LEU A 169 -36.28 3.53 2.84
CA LEU A 169 -36.04 2.19 2.32
C LEU A 169 -36.74 1.14 3.18
N PRO A 170 -36.95 -0.08 2.65
CA PRO A 170 -37.40 -1.21 3.45
C PRO A 170 -36.48 -1.41 4.65
N GLU A 171 -37.04 -1.63 5.85
CA GLU A 171 -36.25 -1.74 7.11
C GLU A 171 -35.11 -2.77 7.02
N ASN A 172 -35.29 -3.82 6.22
CA ASN A 172 -34.30 -4.88 6.02
C ASN A 172 -33.18 -4.54 5.04
N HIS A 173 -33.22 -3.39 4.35
CA HIS A 173 -32.31 -3.05 3.25
C HIS A 173 -30.84 -3.15 3.67
N PHE A 174 -30.45 -2.46 4.75
CA PHE A 174 -29.07 -2.50 5.23
C PHE A 174 -28.80 -3.75 6.08
N THR A 175 -29.77 -4.27 6.82
CA THR A 175 -29.54 -5.48 7.64
C THR A 175 -29.27 -6.71 6.77
N ASP A 176 -29.90 -6.80 5.59
CA ASP A 176 -29.65 -7.89 4.65
C ASP A 176 -28.22 -7.88 4.07
N MET A 177 -27.61 -6.69 3.99
CA MET A 177 -26.20 -6.51 3.58
C MET A 177 -25.21 -6.81 4.71
N HIS A 178 -25.66 -6.86 5.95
CA HIS A 178 -24.81 -6.99 7.14
C HIS A 178 -25.14 -8.26 7.93
N LYS A 179 -25.46 -9.38 7.28
CA LYS A 179 -25.83 -10.61 8.01
C LYS A 179 -24.67 -11.15 8.83
N PHE A 180 -24.93 -11.47 10.09
CA PHE A 180 -23.91 -12.01 10.99
C PHE A 180 -23.36 -13.36 10.51
N GLU A 181 -24.17 -14.20 9.87
CA GLU A 181 -23.77 -15.56 9.48
C GLU A 181 -22.88 -15.60 8.23
N LYS A 182 -22.92 -14.54 7.42
CA LYS A 182 -22.17 -14.45 6.17
C LYS A 182 -20.74 -13.96 6.40
N ALA A 183 -19.82 -14.36 5.53
CA ALA A 183 -18.44 -13.86 5.54
C ALA A 183 -18.40 -12.34 5.29
N SER A 184 -17.73 -11.62 6.19
CA SER A 184 -17.58 -10.16 6.18
C SER A 184 -16.32 -9.81 6.95
N ASP A 185 -15.56 -8.81 6.54
CA ASP A 185 -14.35 -8.34 7.26
C ASP A 185 -14.64 -7.57 8.58
N ASP A 186 -15.82 -7.78 9.16
CA ASP A 186 -16.25 -7.32 10.48
C ASP A 186 -15.30 -7.80 11.56
N HIS A 187 -14.93 -6.89 12.47
CA HIS A 187 -14.00 -7.26 13.52
C HIS A 187 -14.08 -6.39 14.76
N VAL A 188 -13.73 -7.04 15.87
CA VAL A 188 -13.44 -6.38 17.13
C VAL A 188 -11.96 -6.06 17.17
N ARG A 189 -11.63 -4.81 17.49
CA ARG A 189 -10.26 -4.37 17.78
C ARG A 189 -10.14 -4.07 19.24
N PHE A 190 -9.16 -4.67 19.88
CA PHE A 190 -8.63 -4.16 21.14
C PHE A 190 -7.41 -3.30 20.84
N ILE A 191 -7.31 -2.15 21.51
CA ILE A 191 -6.22 -1.20 21.32
C ILE A 191 -5.75 -0.68 22.67
N LYS A 192 -4.45 -0.65 22.90
CA LYS A 192 -3.85 -0.11 24.11
C LYS A 192 -2.94 1.04 23.74
N TYR A 193 -3.28 2.22 24.26
CA TYR A 193 -2.44 3.40 24.19
C TYR A 193 -1.64 3.48 25.49
N ARG A 194 -0.32 3.44 25.36
CA ARG A 194 0.63 3.55 26.47
C ARG A 194 0.96 5.01 26.73
N THR A 195 1.13 5.38 27.99
CA THR A 195 1.55 6.74 28.33
C THR A 195 2.97 7.02 27.84
N ARG A 196 3.21 8.26 27.39
CA ARG A 196 4.54 8.78 27.09
C ARG A 196 4.88 9.92 28.03
N THR A 197 6.15 10.26 28.10
CA THR A 197 6.59 11.47 28.80
C THR A 197 6.04 12.73 28.12
N ILE A 198 5.97 13.84 28.86
CA ILE A 198 5.50 15.12 28.32
C ILE A 198 6.32 15.54 27.10
N ASP A 199 7.63 15.33 27.14
CA ASP A 199 8.53 15.77 26.07
C ASP A 199 8.38 14.92 24.81
N GLU A 200 8.20 13.60 24.97
CA GLU A 200 7.92 12.69 23.85
C GLU A 200 6.57 13.02 23.18
N ASP A 201 5.52 13.27 23.96
CA ASP A 201 4.22 13.63 23.41
C ASP A 201 4.27 14.98 22.70
N LYS A 202 4.91 16.01 23.28
CA LYS A 202 5.11 17.31 22.64
C LYS A 202 5.86 17.21 21.32
N ALA A 203 6.88 16.35 21.26
CA ALA A 203 7.67 16.17 20.04
C ALA A 203 6.88 15.55 18.88
N VAL A 204 5.70 14.97 19.16
CA VAL A 204 4.76 14.48 18.16
C VAL A 204 3.43 15.23 18.17
N ASN A 205 3.45 16.49 18.64
CA ASN A 205 2.29 17.39 18.72
C ASN A 205 1.13 16.82 19.56
N ASP A 206 1.45 16.12 20.65
CA ASP A 206 0.52 15.42 21.54
C ASP A 206 -0.40 14.41 20.81
N GLN A 207 -0.04 14.02 19.58
CA GLN A 207 -0.87 13.19 18.73
C GLN A 207 -0.54 11.71 18.98
N TRP A 208 -1.52 10.97 19.46
CA TRP A 208 -1.43 9.52 19.65
C TRP A 208 -1.86 8.79 18.38
N MET A 209 -2.89 9.29 17.68
CA MET A 209 -3.32 8.80 16.38
C MET A 209 -3.72 9.97 15.48
N ALA A 210 -3.28 9.95 14.22
CA ALA A 210 -3.60 10.99 13.24
C ALA A 210 -5.07 11.02 12.83
N GLY A 211 -5.48 12.17 12.30
CA GLY A 211 -6.80 12.35 11.70
C GLY A 211 -7.02 11.38 10.56
N HIS A 212 -8.09 10.57 10.64
CA HIS A 212 -8.46 9.60 9.61
C HIS A 212 -9.98 9.37 9.58
N THR A 213 -10.44 8.69 8.54
CA THR A 213 -11.78 8.11 8.46
C THR A 213 -11.70 6.58 8.53
N ASP A 214 -12.80 5.97 8.97
CA ASP A 214 -12.94 4.52 8.98
C ASP A 214 -13.43 3.99 7.63
N PHE A 215 -13.12 2.72 7.35
CA PHE A 215 -13.37 2.14 6.03
C PHE A 215 -14.75 1.48 5.89
N GLY A 216 -15.40 1.11 6.99
CA GLY A 216 -16.61 0.28 6.99
C GLY A 216 -17.91 1.05 6.73
N SER A 217 -19.01 0.49 7.21
CA SER A 217 -20.31 1.17 7.29
C SER A 217 -20.39 2.01 8.55
N ILE A 218 -20.17 1.40 9.71
CA ILE A 218 -20.15 2.06 11.01
C ILE A 218 -19.02 1.51 11.88
N THR A 219 -18.58 2.30 12.85
CA THR A 219 -17.68 1.86 13.91
C THR A 219 -18.32 2.13 15.26
N LEU A 220 -18.36 1.12 16.11
CA LEU A 220 -18.79 1.24 17.51
C LEU A 220 -17.57 1.35 18.41
N LEU A 221 -17.52 2.41 19.21
CA LEU A 221 -16.49 2.67 20.20
C LEU A 221 -17.11 2.52 21.58
N PHE A 222 -16.67 1.49 22.31
CA PHE A 222 -17.24 1.18 23.61
C PHE A 222 -16.75 2.13 24.71
N PRO A 223 -17.52 2.29 25.80
CA PRO A 223 -17.26 3.28 26.84
C PRO A 223 -15.83 3.26 27.36
N GLN A 224 -15.17 4.42 27.32
CA GLN A 224 -13.82 4.65 27.87
C GLN A 224 -13.74 6.07 28.45
N PRO A 225 -13.69 6.23 29.80
CA PRO A 225 -13.69 7.54 30.47
C PRO A 225 -12.47 8.43 30.20
N ILE A 226 -11.37 7.88 29.69
CA ILE A 226 -10.17 8.67 29.35
C ILE A 226 -10.45 9.52 28.10
N ALA A 227 -10.50 10.84 28.31
CA ALA A 227 -10.74 11.84 27.27
C ALA A 227 -9.51 11.95 26.35
N ALA A 228 -9.63 11.44 25.13
CA ALA A 228 -8.54 11.41 24.16
C ALA A 228 -9.03 11.58 22.70
N LEU A 229 -10.28 11.18 22.43
CA LEU A 229 -10.86 11.20 21.09
C LEU A 229 -11.32 12.60 20.71
N GLN A 230 -10.95 13.03 19.51
CA GLN A 230 -11.44 14.26 18.90
C GLN A 230 -12.04 13.97 17.53
N VAL A 231 -13.07 14.73 17.18
CA VAL A 231 -13.73 14.71 15.87
C VAL A 231 -13.54 16.08 15.20
N ARG A 232 -13.39 16.08 13.88
CA ARG A 232 -13.34 17.30 13.07
C ARG A 232 -14.76 17.68 12.65
N THR A 233 -15.19 18.86 13.04
CA THR A 233 -16.50 19.43 12.71
C THR A 233 -16.59 19.84 11.23
N PRO A 234 -17.80 20.08 10.69
CA PRO A 234 -17.99 20.65 9.36
C PRO A 234 -17.28 22.01 9.16
N GLU A 235 -17.13 22.79 10.23
CA GLU A 235 -16.38 24.06 10.27
C GLU A 235 -14.86 23.86 10.31
N GLU A 236 -14.40 22.62 10.16
CA GLU A 236 -13.00 22.19 10.19
C GLU A 236 -12.28 22.31 11.55
N GLU A 237 -13.02 22.56 12.63
CA GLU A 237 -12.49 22.64 14.00
C GLU A 237 -12.42 21.26 14.67
N TRP A 238 -11.40 21.04 15.51
CA TRP A 238 -11.26 19.81 16.30
C TRP A 238 -11.94 19.98 17.67
N LYS A 239 -12.92 19.11 17.95
CA LYS A 239 -13.63 19.09 19.23
C LYS A 239 -13.53 17.74 19.93
N TRP A 240 -13.57 17.76 21.26
CA TRP A 240 -13.47 16.55 22.08
C TRP A 240 -14.77 15.75 22.03
N VAL A 241 -14.66 14.43 22.03
CA VAL A 241 -15.82 13.54 22.18
C VAL A 241 -16.08 13.33 23.67
N LYS A 242 -17.25 13.75 24.13
CA LYS A 242 -17.65 13.64 25.53
C LYS A 242 -17.90 12.17 25.89
N TYR A 243 -17.35 11.75 27.02
CA TYR A 243 -17.70 10.46 27.61
C TYR A 243 -19.12 10.50 28.16
N VAL A 244 -19.90 9.46 27.86
CA VAL A 244 -21.25 9.26 28.40
C VAL A 244 -21.24 7.91 29.12
N PRO A 245 -21.57 7.84 30.42
CA PRO A 245 -21.64 6.58 31.15
C PRO A 245 -22.58 5.57 30.47
N GLY A 246 -22.09 4.35 30.23
CA GLY A 246 -22.83 3.31 29.50
C GLY A 246 -23.06 3.61 28.01
N GLY A 247 -22.53 4.73 27.50
CA GLY A 247 -22.74 5.20 26.15
C GLY A 247 -21.73 4.63 25.15
N ILE A 248 -22.23 4.10 24.03
CA ILE A 248 -21.43 3.65 22.90
C ILE A 248 -21.32 4.79 21.90
N VAL A 249 -20.12 5.30 21.67
CA VAL A 249 -19.89 6.28 20.60
C VAL A 249 -19.93 5.54 19.27
N CYS A 250 -20.69 6.02 18.32
CA CYS A 250 -20.82 5.43 17.00
C CYS A 250 -20.51 6.48 15.93
N ASN A 251 -19.75 6.08 14.91
CA ASN A 251 -19.53 6.89 13.73
C ASN A 251 -19.86 6.14 12.45
N ALA A 252 -20.35 6.89 11.48
CA ALA A 252 -20.43 6.42 10.10
C ALA A 252 -19.04 6.44 9.45
N ALA A 253 -18.87 5.55 8.47
CA ALA A 253 -17.59 5.30 7.82
C ALA A 253 -17.72 5.38 6.29
N ASP A 254 -16.61 5.19 5.58
CA ASP A 254 -16.51 5.50 4.15
C ASP A 254 -17.50 4.71 3.27
N LEU A 255 -17.79 3.43 3.57
CA LEU A 255 -18.69 2.63 2.72
C LEU A 255 -20.13 3.12 2.77
N ILE A 256 -20.67 3.41 3.95
CA ILE A 256 -22.05 3.92 4.03
C ILE A 256 -22.14 5.32 3.43
N SER A 257 -21.11 6.15 3.60
CA SER A 257 -21.01 7.44 2.93
C SER A 257 -21.01 7.28 1.41
N MET A 258 -20.23 6.34 0.86
CA MET A 258 -20.22 6.03 -0.57
C MET A 258 -21.57 5.52 -1.07
N MET A 259 -22.18 4.55 -0.38
CA MET A 259 -23.49 3.98 -0.75
C MET A 259 -24.63 5.01 -0.69
N THR A 260 -24.48 6.05 0.13
CA THR A 260 -25.44 7.15 0.27
C THR A 260 -25.00 8.44 -0.42
N LYS A 261 -23.95 8.38 -1.26
CA LYS A 261 -23.37 9.53 -2.01
C LYS A 261 -23.08 10.75 -1.13
N GLY A 262 -22.57 10.51 0.07
CA GLY A 262 -22.19 11.52 1.04
C GLY A 262 -23.37 12.15 1.79
N TYR A 263 -24.58 11.57 1.69
CA TYR A 263 -25.70 11.95 2.56
C TYR A 263 -25.40 11.58 4.01
N VAL A 264 -24.92 10.37 4.27
CA VAL A 264 -24.31 10.02 5.57
C VAL A 264 -22.84 10.42 5.56
N LYS A 265 -22.39 11.22 6.53
CA LYS A 265 -21.02 11.74 6.57
C LYS A 265 -20.07 10.75 7.24
N SER A 266 -18.94 10.48 6.59
CA SER A 266 -17.79 9.81 7.22
C SER A 266 -16.92 10.87 7.89
N ALA A 267 -16.89 10.90 9.21
CA ALA A 267 -16.22 11.97 9.94
C ALA A 267 -14.74 11.68 10.21
N ILE A 268 -13.92 12.71 10.05
CA ILE A 268 -12.49 12.65 10.34
C ILE A 268 -12.31 12.75 11.85
N HIS A 269 -11.61 11.80 12.44
CA HIS A 269 -11.36 11.76 13.88
C HIS A 269 -9.90 11.39 14.18
N ARG A 270 -9.43 11.78 15.37
CA ARG A 270 -8.04 11.58 15.83
C ARG A 270 -7.99 11.26 17.32
N VAL A 271 -6.85 10.76 17.79
CA VAL A 271 -6.61 10.54 19.22
C VAL A 271 -5.46 11.41 19.68
N MET A 272 -5.73 12.25 20.67
CA MET A 272 -4.78 13.14 21.31
C MET A 272 -4.39 12.62 22.69
N ARG A 273 -3.29 13.14 23.21
CA ARG A 273 -2.88 12.96 24.59
C ARG A 273 -4.03 13.37 25.54
N PRO A 274 -4.33 12.56 26.56
CA PRO A 274 -5.34 12.92 27.55
C PRO A 274 -5.00 14.20 28.33
N PRO A 275 -6.01 14.86 28.94
CA PRO A 275 -5.78 16.03 29.79
C PRO A 275 -4.89 15.69 31.01
N PRO A 276 -4.28 16.69 31.67
CA PRO A 276 -3.26 16.47 32.70
C PRO A 276 -3.66 15.52 33.84
N ASP A 277 -4.93 15.53 34.24
CA ASP A 277 -5.51 14.69 35.27
C ASP A 277 -5.63 13.20 34.87
N GLN A 278 -5.56 12.90 33.58
CA GLN A 278 -5.61 11.54 33.03
C GLN A 278 -4.35 11.14 32.23
N ALA A 279 -3.43 12.08 31.95
CA ALA A 279 -2.27 11.85 31.08
C ALA A 279 -1.29 10.77 31.56
N HIS A 280 -1.37 10.38 32.83
CA HIS A 280 -0.57 9.33 33.46
C HIS A 280 -1.21 7.93 33.38
N LEU A 281 -2.37 7.80 32.73
CA LEU A 281 -3.12 6.56 32.63
C LEU A 281 -3.05 5.96 31.23
N ASP A 282 -2.80 4.65 31.15
CA ASP A 282 -2.91 3.90 29.90
C ASP A 282 -4.38 3.78 29.46
N ARG A 283 -4.67 4.08 28.20
CA ARG A 283 -6.02 3.99 27.64
C ARG A 283 -6.24 2.66 26.92
N LEU A 284 -7.21 1.88 27.37
CA LEU A 284 -7.65 0.64 26.71
C LEU A 284 -8.93 0.91 25.91
N GLY A 285 -8.87 0.79 24.59
CA GLY A 285 -10.04 0.90 23.71
C GLY A 285 -10.52 -0.46 23.25
N MET A 286 -11.83 -0.59 23.11
CA MET A 286 -12.47 -1.66 22.34
C MET A 286 -13.32 -1.01 21.25
N PHE A 287 -13.15 -1.48 20.02
CA PHE A 287 -13.88 -1.00 18.86
C PHE A 287 -14.50 -2.17 18.09
N PHE A 288 -15.68 -1.99 17.53
CA PHE A 288 -16.28 -2.94 16.59
C PHE A 288 -16.46 -2.25 15.24
N PHE A 289 -15.66 -2.65 14.26
CA PHE A 289 -15.77 -2.20 12.88
C PHE A 289 -16.76 -3.08 12.12
N VAL A 290 -17.78 -2.45 11.55
CA VAL A 290 -18.87 -3.12 10.85
C VAL A 290 -18.79 -2.80 9.36
N ARG A 291 -18.95 -3.82 8.53
CA ARG A 291 -18.83 -3.78 7.07
C ARG A 291 -19.95 -4.64 6.46
N PRO A 292 -20.36 -4.35 5.24
CA PRO A 292 -21.20 -5.26 4.48
C PRO A 292 -20.53 -6.63 4.31
N THR A 293 -21.31 -7.66 4.01
CA THR A 293 -20.78 -8.97 3.66
C THR A 293 -19.91 -8.87 2.42
N ASN A 294 -18.89 -9.72 2.33
CA ASN A 294 -17.83 -9.56 1.33
C ASN A 294 -18.35 -9.63 -0.11
N ASP A 295 -19.50 -10.29 -0.34
CA ASP A 295 -20.23 -10.43 -1.60
C ASP A 295 -21.11 -9.20 -1.96
N VAL A 296 -21.35 -8.28 -1.03
CA VAL A 296 -22.18 -7.10 -1.30
C VAL A 296 -21.44 -6.16 -2.26
N LEU A 297 -22.13 -5.80 -3.33
CA LEU A 297 -21.66 -4.82 -4.31
C LEU A 297 -21.75 -3.41 -3.74
N ILE A 298 -20.65 -2.66 -3.83
CA ILE A 298 -20.61 -1.26 -3.44
C ILE A 298 -21.14 -0.43 -4.60
N LYS A 299 -22.43 -0.14 -4.56
CA LYS A 299 -23.10 0.78 -5.48
C LYS A 299 -23.97 1.77 -4.70
N PRO A 300 -24.19 2.99 -5.23
CA PRO A 300 -25.20 3.88 -4.70
C PRO A 300 -26.55 3.16 -4.68
N GLY A 301 -27.16 3.01 -3.51
CA GLY A 301 -28.49 2.43 -3.39
C GLY A 301 -29.55 3.46 -3.78
N PHE A 302 -30.52 3.10 -4.62
CA PHE A 302 -31.67 3.97 -4.86
C PHE A 302 -32.36 4.26 -3.52
N SER A 303 -32.62 5.54 -3.24
CA SER A 303 -33.41 5.99 -2.09
C SER A 303 -34.32 7.15 -2.51
N PRO A 304 -35.61 7.14 -2.11
CA PRO A 304 -36.49 8.28 -2.34
C PRO A 304 -35.93 9.60 -1.79
N VAL A 305 -35.25 9.54 -0.65
CA VAL A 305 -34.60 10.69 0.00
C VAL A 305 -33.44 11.19 -0.85
N LEU A 306 -32.53 10.31 -1.28
CA LEU A 306 -31.40 10.70 -2.13
C LEU A 306 -31.85 11.32 -3.45
N LYS A 307 -32.99 10.86 -3.99
CA LYS A 307 -33.62 11.47 -5.17
C LYS A 307 -34.18 12.86 -4.91
N ARG A 308 -34.83 13.08 -3.76
CA ARG A 308 -35.33 14.41 -3.36
C ARG A 308 -34.20 15.41 -3.10
N GLU A 309 -33.10 14.94 -2.51
CA GLU A 309 -31.89 15.74 -2.25
C GLU A 309 -31.03 15.99 -3.49
N GLY A 310 -31.43 15.46 -4.66
CA GLY A 310 -30.71 15.63 -5.92
C GLY A 310 -29.37 14.89 -6.00
N LEU A 311 -29.11 13.96 -5.07
CA LEU A 311 -27.90 13.13 -5.04
C LEU A 311 -27.99 11.93 -5.99
N TRP A 312 -29.21 11.46 -6.27
CA TRP A 312 -29.48 10.37 -7.20
C TRP A 312 -29.60 10.88 -8.64
N THR A 313 -28.69 10.46 -9.53
CA THR A 313 -28.62 10.86 -10.94
C THR A 313 -29.04 9.72 -11.86
N LYS A 314 -29.29 10.03 -13.14
CA LYS A 314 -29.56 9.02 -14.17
C LYS A 314 -28.39 8.05 -14.39
N GLU A 315 -27.15 8.50 -14.16
CA GLU A 315 -25.98 7.61 -14.21
C GLU A 315 -26.05 6.52 -13.16
N ASP A 316 -26.58 6.83 -11.96
CA ASP A 316 -26.72 5.84 -10.89
C ASP A 316 -27.83 4.82 -11.21
N GLU A 317 -28.88 5.22 -11.95
CA GLU A 317 -29.94 4.31 -12.45
C GLU A 317 -29.40 3.33 -13.50
N GLU A 318 -28.39 3.76 -14.26
CA GLU A 318 -27.81 3.00 -15.37
C GLU A 318 -26.49 2.30 -14.98
N PHE A 319 -26.04 2.46 -13.72
CA PHE A 319 -24.86 1.81 -13.16
C PHE A 319 -25.10 0.30 -13.02
N LYS A 320 -24.26 -0.50 -13.69
CA LYS A 320 -24.42 -1.96 -13.74
C LYS A 320 -23.69 -2.64 -12.59
N ASP A 321 -24.26 -3.75 -12.13
CA ASP A 321 -23.68 -4.57 -11.06
C ASP A 321 -22.28 -5.11 -11.42
N GLU A 322 -22.03 -5.35 -12.71
CA GLU A 322 -20.73 -5.80 -13.25
C GLU A 322 -19.61 -4.74 -13.10
N ASP A 323 -19.98 -3.46 -12.96
CA ASP A 323 -19.06 -2.34 -12.78
C ASP A 323 -18.82 -2.03 -11.29
N ALA A 324 -19.56 -2.68 -10.38
CA ALA A 324 -19.47 -2.50 -8.95
C ALA A 324 -18.37 -3.37 -8.35
N ALA A 325 -17.49 -2.78 -7.54
CA ALA A 325 -16.57 -3.57 -6.72
C ALA A 325 -17.34 -4.23 -5.58
N THR A 326 -16.96 -5.44 -5.21
CA THR A 326 -17.46 -6.08 -3.99
C THR A 326 -16.87 -5.41 -2.74
N CYS A 327 -17.57 -5.55 -1.61
CA CYS A 327 -17.08 -5.03 -0.34
C CYS A 327 -15.72 -5.63 0.04
N GLY A 328 -15.54 -6.94 -0.18
CA GLY A 328 -14.26 -7.61 0.06
C GLY A 328 -13.11 -7.00 -0.75
N GLU A 329 -13.32 -6.75 -2.05
CA GLU A 329 -12.31 -6.13 -2.93
C GLU A 329 -11.94 -4.71 -2.49
N PHE A 330 -12.93 -3.90 -2.11
CA PHE A 330 -12.68 -2.53 -1.66
C PHE A 330 -11.88 -2.51 -0.36
N VAL A 331 -12.26 -3.33 0.62
CA VAL A 331 -11.59 -3.41 1.91
C VAL A 331 -10.15 -3.86 1.73
N LEU A 332 -9.92 -4.90 0.91
CA LEU A 332 -8.59 -5.37 0.55
C LEU A 332 -7.76 -4.25 -0.11
N ALA A 333 -8.31 -3.54 -1.09
CA ALA A 333 -7.62 -2.45 -1.78
C ALA A 333 -7.26 -1.29 -0.84
N ARG A 334 -8.16 -0.91 0.09
CA ARG A 334 -7.90 0.12 1.10
C ARG A 334 -6.83 -0.32 2.10
N MET A 335 -6.86 -1.57 2.54
CA MET A 335 -5.83 -2.14 3.42
C MET A 335 -4.46 -2.15 2.74
N GLN A 336 -4.38 -2.55 1.47
CA GLN A 336 -3.14 -2.53 0.70
C GLN A 336 -2.60 -1.09 0.54
N ASN A 337 -3.44 -0.12 0.21
CA ASN A 337 -3.02 1.29 0.07
C ASN A 337 -2.53 1.90 1.39
N PHE A 338 -3.23 1.63 2.51
CA PHE A 338 -2.80 2.07 3.84
C PHE A 338 -1.41 1.52 4.17
N ASN A 339 -1.16 0.25 3.85
CA ASN A 339 0.11 -0.44 4.12
C ASN A 339 1.25 -0.07 3.14
N LEU A 340 0.96 0.17 1.86
CA LEU A 340 1.93 0.62 0.84
C LEU A 340 2.50 2.01 1.13
N SER A 341 1.67 2.90 1.69
CA SER A 341 2.15 4.19 2.20
C SER A 341 3.19 4.02 3.31
N ARG A 342 3.25 2.87 3.99
CA ARG A 342 4.12 2.58 5.13
C ARG A 342 5.39 1.81 4.73
N THR A 343 5.31 0.91 3.74
CA THR A 343 6.48 0.14 3.25
C THR A 343 7.43 0.95 2.36
N LYS A 344 6.94 1.99 1.67
CA LYS A 344 7.82 2.98 1.00
C LYS A 344 8.81 3.65 1.98
N ASP A 345 8.34 3.95 3.19
CA ASP A 345 9.10 4.75 4.16
C ASP A 345 10.15 3.92 4.91
N LEU A 346 9.92 2.61 5.08
CA LEU A 346 10.91 1.68 5.65
C LEU A 346 12.13 1.54 4.73
N LYS A 347 11.92 1.54 3.41
CA LYS A 347 13.00 1.47 2.41
C LYS A 347 13.81 2.77 2.30
N GLU A 348 13.23 3.93 2.59
CA GLU A 348 13.98 5.19 2.65
C GLU A 348 14.87 5.29 3.90
N LYS A 349 14.47 4.72 5.04
CA LYS A 349 15.28 4.72 6.28
C LYS A 349 16.54 3.84 6.21
N GLU A 350 16.52 2.73 5.46
CA GLU A 350 17.73 1.90 5.25
C GLU A 350 18.80 2.60 4.39
N SER A 351 18.48 3.73 3.75
CA SER A 351 19.39 4.44 2.84
C SER A 351 20.16 5.63 3.47
N ARG A 352 19.97 5.93 4.77
CA ARG A 352 20.75 6.97 5.48
C ARG A 352 21.82 6.35 6.37
N PRO A 353 23.13 6.55 6.09
CA PRO A 353 24.17 6.15 7.03
C PRO A 353 24.17 7.08 8.25
N THR A 354 24.13 6.49 9.44
CA THR A 354 24.49 7.10 10.72
C THR A 354 25.93 7.61 10.67
N LEU A 355 26.13 8.93 10.71
CA LEU A 355 27.42 9.53 11.04
C LEU A 355 27.43 9.85 12.53
N LEU A 356 28.09 8.98 13.29
CA LEU A 356 28.70 9.30 14.57
C LEU A 356 29.93 10.17 14.29
N SER A 357 29.99 11.39 14.85
CA SER A 357 31.27 12.05 15.13
C SER A 357 31.11 13.07 16.26
N GLU A 358 31.70 12.70 17.40
CA GLU A 358 32.55 13.50 18.27
C GLU A 358 32.05 14.86 18.83
N SER A 359 32.02 14.87 20.16
CA SER A 359 32.16 15.99 21.09
C SER A 359 32.95 17.19 20.54
N HIS A 360 32.53 18.41 20.86
CA HIS A 360 33.30 19.45 21.58
C HIS A 360 32.31 20.55 22.03
N GLY A 361 32.48 21.01 23.27
CA GLY A 361 31.48 21.82 23.98
C GLY A 361 31.40 23.28 23.57
N PHE A 362 30.46 24.02 24.16
CA PHE A 362 30.73 25.18 25.01
C PHE A 362 29.44 25.68 25.68
N HIS A 363 29.67 26.42 26.76
CA HIS A 363 28.81 26.78 27.87
C HIS A 363 27.53 27.59 27.58
N ALA A 364 26.63 27.46 28.54
CA ALA A 364 25.38 28.17 28.76
C ALA A 364 25.51 29.66 29.15
N THR A 365 24.32 30.27 29.30
CA THR A 365 23.94 31.54 29.98
C THR A 365 23.86 32.76 29.02
N LYS A 366 22.81 33.60 29.01
CA LYS A 366 22.08 34.19 30.14
C LYS A 366 20.74 34.82 29.71
N GLU A 367 19.85 34.92 30.71
CA GLU A 367 18.49 35.47 30.82
C GLU A 367 18.29 37.00 30.57
N LEU A 368 16.98 37.38 30.61
CA LEU A 368 16.35 38.67 30.99
C LEU A 368 16.16 39.72 29.86
N THR A 369 15.08 40.49 29.70
CA THR A 369 13.70 40.63 30.23
C THR A 369 13.02 41.76 29.40
N ALA A 370 11.69 41.72 29.23
CA ALA A 370 10.84 42.84 28.73
C ALA A 370 10.68 43.95 29.82
N PRO A 371 9.93 45.10 29.69
CA PRO A 371 8.67 45.34 28.94
C PRO A 371 8.41 46.78 28.37
N GLY A 372 7.28 47.02 27.68
CA GLY A 372 6.78 48.38 27.39
C GLY A 372 5.62 48.56 26.37
N HIS A 373 4.38 48.54 26.87
CA HIS A 373 3.09 49.20 26.50
C HIS A 373 2.67 49.69 25.08
N SER A 374 1.41 49.33 24.73
CA SER A 374 0.26 50.10 24.14
C SER A 374 0.43 50.79 22.75
N GLU A 375 -0.47 50.79 21.75
CA GLU A 375 -1.95 50.78 21.65
C GLU A 375 -2.42 50.29 20.25
N CYS A 376 -3.68 49.84 20.18
CA CYS A 376 -4.68 49.95 19.09
C CYS A 376 -4.39 49.54 17.61
N ASN A 377 -5.19 48.55 17.17
CA ASN A 377 -5.55 48.16 15.79
C ASN A 377 -6.34 49.30 15.06
N PRO A 378 -6.39 49.39 13.71
CA PRO A 378 -7.04 48.38 12.86
C PRO A 378 -6.45 48.13 11.45
N TRP A 379 -6.58 46.88 10.97
CA TRP A 379 -6.68 46.44 9.57
C TRP A 379 -5.85 47.17 8.48
N THR A 380 -4.75 46.56 8.02
CA THR A 380 -4.57 46.04 6.64
C THR A 380 -3.12 45.58 6.36
N PHE A 381 -3.03 44.47 5.62
CA PHE A 381 -1.87 43.83 4.96
C PHE A 381 -0.70 43.26 5.79
N GLY A 382 -0.48 41.95 5.60
CA GLY A 382 0.82 41.32 5.83
C GLY A 382 0.71 39.89 6.32
N THR A 383 0.47 38.94 5.41
CA THR A 383 0.64 37.49 5.68
C THR A 383 2.05 37.19 6.20
N PRO A 384 2.22 36.64 7.43
CA PRO A 384 3.42 35.89 7.77
C PRO A 384 3.25 34.48 7.20
N LYS A 385 4.18 34.09 6.33
CA LYS A 385 4.27 32.72 5.79
C LYS A 385 4.43 31.72 6.94
N ILE A 386 3.38 31.02 7.29
CA ILE A 386 3.46 29.73 7.99
C ILE A 386 3.69 28.68 6.92
N ALA A 387 4.68 27.82 7.15
CA ALA A 387 5.13 26.79 6.24
C ALA A 387 3.97 25.83 5.88
N VAL A 388 3.67 25.77 4.59
CA VAL A 388 2.74 24.82 3.99
C VAL A 388 3.44 23.46 3.89
N ASP A 389 2.87 22.44 4.52
CA ASP A 389 3.29 21.03 4.43
C ASP A 389 3.14 20.52 2.98
N PRO A 390 4.16 19.86 2.39
CA PRO A 390 4.19 19.51 0.97
C PRO A 390 3.53 18.14 0.69
N TYR A 391 2.20 18.10 0.61
CA TYR A 391 1.47 16.91 0.12
C TYR A 391 0.35 17.22 -0.89
N PHE A 392 0.59 18.14 -1.81
CA PHE A 392 -0.20 18.25 -3.05
C PHE A 392 0.66 18.81 -4.19
N PRO A 393 0.90 18.11 -5.31
CA PRO A 393 1.35 18.78 -6.51
C PRO A 393 0.17 19.53 -7.12
N ALA A 394 0.34 20.84 -7.31
CA ALA A 394 -0.55 21.69 -8.09
C ALA A 394 -0.85 21.06 -9.46
N GLN A 395 -2.13 20.93 -9.80
CA GLN A 395 -2.55 20.47 -11.12
C GLN A 395 -2.15 21.51 -12.17
N ASN A 396 -1.20 21.15 -13.03
CA ASN A 396 -0.88 21.94 -14.21
C ASN A 396 -1.94 21.63 -15.29
N HIS A 397 -2.81 22.61 -15.58
CA HIS A 397 -3.76 22.54 -16.69
C HIS A 397 -3.00 22.51 -18.03
N ASN A 398 -2.79 21.31 -18.59
CA ASN A 398 -2.81 20.98 -20.02
C ASN A 398 -2.01 19.69 -20.28
N LYS A 399 -2.72 18.55 -20.36
CA LYS A 399 -2.55 17.44 -21.32
C LYS A 399 -3.37 16.24 -20.86
N LYS A 400 -4.32 15.82 -21.71
CA LYS A 400 -5.19 14.65 -21.51
C LYS A 400 -4.37 13.33 -21.51
N PRO A 401 -4.65 12.37 -20.61
CA PRO A 401 -4.36 10.96 -20.84
C PRO A 401 -5.65 10.16 -21.18
N VAL A 402 -5.47 9.17 -22.04
CA VAL A 402 -6.48 8.22 -22.55
C VAL A 402 -6.78 7.19 -21.45
N ALA A 403 -8.07 6.96 -21.17
CA ALA A 403 -8.57 6.30 -19.97
C ALA A 403 -8.97 4.82 -20.16
N ASP A 404 -8.48 3.99 -19.25
CA ASP A 404 -8.95 2.64 -18.91
C ASP A 404 -10.41 2.69 -18.39
N THR A 405 -11.26 1.75 -18.81
CA THR A 405 -12.74 1.86 -18.71
C THR A 405 -13.36 1.23 -17.47
N ARG A 406 -12.62 0.44 -16.68
CA ARG A 406 -13.16 -0.36 -15.55
C ARG A 406 -13.41 0.42 -14.25
N TRP A 407 -13.00 1.68 -14.18
CA TRP A 407 -13.11 2.55 -13.00
C TRP A 407 -13.94 3.81 -13.26
N ARG A 408 -14.75 3.81 -14.33
CA ARG A 408 -15.47 5.02 -14.76
C ARG A 408 -16.70 5.36 -13.93
N GLY A 409 -17.27 4.43 -13.16
CA GLY A 409 -18.44 4.73 -12.34
C GLY A 409 -18.15 5.37 -10.97
N LEU A 410 -16.87 5.55 -10.61
CA LEU A 410 -16.45 6.25 -9.38
C LEU A 410 -15.49 7.42 -9.71
N ARG A 411 -15.80 8.17 -10.78
CA ARG A 411 -15.36 9.56 -10.94
C ARG A 411 -16.53 10.47 -11.26
N TRP A 412 -16.72 11.42 -10.36
CA TRP A 412 -17.57 12.60 -10.45
C TRP A 412 -17.48 13.31 -11.81
N ASN A 413 -18.51 13.20 -12.67
CA ASN A 413 -19.37 14.30 -13.14
C ASN A 413 -20.31 13.85 -14.31
N SER A 414 -21.62 13.85 -14.04
CA SER A 414 -22.77 13.97 -14.97
C SER A 414 -22.56 13.51 -16.43
N THR A 415 -22.98 12.31 -16.83
CA THR A 415 -24.18 11.94 -17.59
C THR A 415 -24.05 10.53 -18.21
N ASN A 416 -25.17 9.78 -18.09
CA ASN A 416 -25.68 8.54 -18.67
C ASN A 416 -24.80 7.43 -19.31
N SER A 417 -25.13 6.16 -18.97
CA SER A 417 -24.78 4.91 -19.67
C SER A 417 -26.05 4.21 -20.18
N THR A 418 -26.02 3.29 -21.14
CA THR A 418 -27.18 2.40 -21.34
C THR A 418 -26.83 1.05 -21.97
N PHE A 419 -27.57 0.03 -21.51
CA PHE A 419 -28.11 -1.19 -22.16
C PHE A 419 -27.74 -2.56 -21.54
N LEU A 420 -28.68 -3.07 -20.73
CA LEU A 420 -29.50 -4.33 -20.73
C LEU A 420 -28.90 -5.77 -20.85
N PRO A 421 -29.62 -6.81 -20.33
CA PRO A 421 -29.06 -8.05 -19.71
C PRO A 421 -29.63 -9.40 -20.25
N GLU A 422 -29.24 -10.55 -19.66
CA GLU A 422 -29.89 -11.87 -19.86
C GLU A 422 -29.90 -12.79 -18.61
N ALA A 423 -30.73 -13.86 -18.65
CA ALA A 423 -31.46 -14.53 -17.55
C ALA A 423 -30.86 -15.89 -17.03
N PRO A 424 -31.44 -16.57 -16.01
CA PRO A 424 -30.75 -17.57 -15.15
C PRO A 424 -31.03 -19.07 -15.43
N LEU A 425 -30.26 -19.97 -14.80
CA LEU A 425 -30.34 -21.44 -14.90
C LEU A 425 -30.60 -22.16 -13.53
N PRO A 426 -31.09 -23.44 -13.53
CA PRO A 426 -31.74 -24.11 -12.39
C PRO A 426 -30.82 -25.05 -11.56
N PRO A 427 -31.31 -25.65 -10.44
CA PRO A 427 -30.45 -26.22 -9.40
C PRO A 427 -30.20 -27.73 -9.51
N VAL A 428 -29.14 -28.17 -8.79
CA VAL A 428 -28.50 -29.49 -8.82
C VAL A 428 -28.85 -30.30 -7.57
N ASN A 429 -29.10 -31.60 -7.73
CA ASN A 429 -28.83 -32.61 -6.71
C ASN A 429 -28.61 -34.00 -7.36
N ASP A 430 -27.58 -34.71 -6.87
CA ASP A 430 -27.47 -36.16 -6.60
C ASP A 430 -26.06 -36.75 -6.88
N LEU A 431 -25.26 -36.86 -5.78
CA LEU A 431 -24.39 -37.95 -5.24
C LEU A 431 -23.64 -38.93 -6.20
N PRO A 432 -22.54 -39.67 -5.80
CA PRO A 432 -22.21 -40.15 -4.44
C PRO A 432 -20.71 -40.23 -4.01
N ILE A 433 -20.55 -40.57 -2.72
CA ILE A 433 -19.33 -40.66 -1.90
C ILE A 433 -18.70 -42.05 -2.07
N GLU A 434 -17.75 -42.24 -3.00
CA GLU A 434 -16.89 -43.44 -3.04
C GLU A 434 -15.52 -43.23 -3.72
N THR A 435 -15.15 -42.00 -4.07
CA THR A 435 -13.90 -41.65 -4.80
C THR A 435 -12.81 -41.00 -3.94
N LEU A 436 -12.91 -41.04 -2.61
CA LEU A 436 -12.04 -40.24 -1.72
C LEU A 436 -10.69 -40.87 -1.35
N THR A 437 -10.30 -42.03 -1.90
CA THR A 437 -9.00 -42.67 -1.58
C THR A 437 -7.96 -42.63 -2.70
N ASP A 438 -8.31 -42.21 -3.92
CA ASP A 438 -7.33 -41.92 -5.00
C ASP A 438 -7.06 -40.42 -5.20
N ALA A 439 -7.71 -39.54 -4.44
CA ALA A 439 -7.58 -38.09 -4.56
C ALA A 439 -6.50 -37.47 -3.63
N VAL A 440 -5.56 -38.27 -3.13
CA VAL A 440 -4.38 -37.73 -2.45
C VAL A 440 -3.32 -37.38 -3.50
N ALA A 441 -3.12 -36.06 -3.67
CA ALA A 441 -2.00 -35.40 -4.38
C ALA A 441 -2.11 -35.17 -5.90
N ALA A 442 -3.18 -34.53 -6.36
CA ALA A 442 -3.11 -33.70 -7.56
C ALA A 442 -3.27 -32.23 -7.16
N ILE A 443 -2.19 -31.44 -7.20
CA ILE A 443 -2.34 -29.98 -7.17
C ILE A 443 -3.16 -29.61 -8.40
N PRO A 444 -4.25 -28.85 -8.26
CA PRO A 444 -5.03 -28.45 -9.40
C PRO A 444 -4.14 -27.70 -10.41
N PRO A 445 -4.27 -27.99 -11.72
CA PRO A 445 -3.56 -27.22 -12.73
C PRO A 445 -3.94 -25.75 -12.57
N LEU A 446 -2.95 -24.87 -12.73
CA LEU A 446 -3.20 -23.42 -12.70
C LEU A 446 -4.29 -23.09 -13.73
N GLN A 447 -5.28 -22.30 -13.33
CA GLN A 447 -6.33 -21.76 -14.19
C GLN A 447 -6.07 -20.29 -14.50
N GLN A 448 -6.68 -19.80 -15.57
CA GLN A 448 -6.56 -18.40 -15.96
C GLN A 448 -7.14 -17.50 -14.87
N GLY A 449 -6.30 -16.61 -14.32
CA GLY A 449 -6.71 -15.69 -13.27
C GLY A 449 -6.36 -16.18 -11.87
N ASP A 450 -5.80 -17.38 -11.69
CA ASP A 450 -5.31 -17.86 -10.40
C ASP A 450 -4.17 -16.99 -9.87
N LEU A 451 -3.25 -16.57 -10.75
CA LEU A 451 -2.21 -15.62 -10.34
C LEU A 451 -2.83 -14.27 -9.97
N ALA A 452 -3.83 -13.81 -10.73
CA ALA A 452 -4.54 -12.57 -10.41
C ALA A 452 -5.27 -12.66 -9.06
N ALA A 453 -5.86 -13.81 -8.73
CA ALA A 453 -6.50 -14.09 -7.44
C ALA A 453 -5.52 -14.06 -6.27
N LEU A 454 -4.24 -14.38 -6.50
CA LEU A 454 -3.15 -14.23 -5.53
C LEU A 454 -2.63 -12.78 -5.41
N GLY A 455 -3.28 -11.81 -6.06
CA GLY A 455 -2.85 -10.41 -6.09
C GLY A 455 -1.66 -10.14 -7.03
N LEU A 456 -1.34 -11.10 -7.91
CA LEU A 456 -0.38 -10.93 -9.01
C LEU A 456 -1.10 -10.39 -10.26
N CYS A 457 -0.41 -10.24 -11.38
CA CYS A 457 -1.01 -9.83 -12.66
C CYS A 457 -1.69 -8.44 -12.68
N ASN A 458 -1.24 -7.51 -11.83
CA ASN A 458 -1.72 -6.11 -11.79
C ASN A 458 -1.31 -5.27 -13.03
N TRP A 459 -1.90 -4.08 -13.23
CA TRP A 459 -1.57 -3.14 -14.33
C TRP A 459 -0.20 -2.43 -14.21
N THR A 460 0.74 -3.03 -13.49
CA THR A 460 2.14 -2.59 -13.43
C THR A 460 2.98 -3.39 -14.43
N PRO A 461 4.18 -2.94 -14.81
CA PRO A 461 5.09 -3.75 -15.64
C PRO A 461 5.36 -5.15 -15.06
N ALA A 462 5.41 -5.27 -13.72
CA ALA A 462 5.57 -6.56 -13.05
C ALA A 462 4.36 -7.47 -13.24
N GLY A 463 3.14 -6.94 -13.12
CA GLY A 463 1.93 -7.71 -13.34
C GLY A 463 1.67 -8.06 -14.81
N MET A 464 2.02 -7.18 -15.75
CA MET A 464 1.99 -7.51 -17.19
C MET A 464 2.94 -8.67 -17.53
N VAL A 465 4.12 -8.69 -16.91
CA VAL A 465 5.04 -9.82 -17.03
C VAL A 465 4.42 -11.09 -16.44
N GLN A 466 3.87 -11.03 -15.23
CA GLN A 466 3.24 -12.19 -14.58
C GLN A 466 2.09 -12.76 -15.43
N TYR A 467 1.27 -11.89 -16.02
CA TYR A 467 0.21 -12.29 -16.94
C TYR A 467 0.78 -13.01 -18.17
N SER A 468 1.89 -12.52 -18.74
CA SER A 468 2.54 -13.22 -19.86
C SER A 468 3.11 -14.58 -19.45
N PHE A 469 3.56 -14.74 -18.21
CA PHE A 469 4.09 -16.00 -17.68
C PHE A 469 2.96 -17.00 -17.47
N GLU A 470 1.84 -16.56 -16.91
CA GLU A 470 0.59 -17.33 -16.80
C GLU A 470 0.12 -17.78 -18.18
N ALA A 471 0.02 -16.87 -19.14
CA ALA A 471 -0.42 -17.17 -20.50
C ALA A 471 0.51 -18.20 -21.18
N VAL A 472 1.83 -18.04 -21.07
CA VAL A 472 2.79 -19.01 -21.62
C VAL A 472 2.61 -20.37 -20.94
N HIS A 473 2.46 -20.42 -19.61
CA HIS A 473 2.26 -21.67 -18.88
C HIS A 473 0.98 -22.39 -19.34
N LEU A 474 -0.16 -21.68 -19.38
CA LEU A 474 -1.46 -22.22 -19.72
C LEU A 474 -1.55 -22.67 -21.19
N VAL A 475 -0.97 -21.89 -22.11
CA VAL A 475 -1.03 -22.20 -23.56
C VAL A 475 -0.10 -23.35 -23.92
N THR A 476 1.08 -23.43 -23.29
CA THR A 476 2.10 -24.41 -23.68
C THR A 476 2.09 -25.68 -22.82
N GLY A 477 1.51 -25.63 -21.61
CA GLY A 477 1.58 -26.72 -20.63
C GLY A 477 3.00 -27.00 -20.12
N LEU A 478 3.96 -26.08 -20.34
CA LEU A 478 5.34 -26.29 -19.93
C LEU A 478 5.49 -26.27 -18.41
N PRO A 479 6.39 -27.08 -17.84
CA PRO A 479 6.83 -26.92 -16.46
C PRO A 479 7.31 -25.50 -16.19
N TRP A 480 7.17 -25.03 -14.95
CA TRP A 480 7.44 -23.63 -14.61
C TRP A 480 8.87 -23.20 -14.87
N PHE A 481 9.84 -24.10 -14.71
CA PHE A 481 11.23 -23.81 -15.11
C PHE A 481 11.32 -23.38 -16.58
N TRP A 482 10.71 -24.16 -17.49
CA TRP A 482 10.71 -23.87 -18.92
C TRP A 482 9.78 -22.72 -19.29
N THR A 483 8.71 -22.50 -18.53
CA THR A 483 7.86 -21.31 -18.64
C THR A 483 8.67 -20.05 -18.38
N PHE A 484 9.47 -20.00 -17.29
CA PHE A 484 10.34 -18.87 -16.99
C PHE A 484 11.37 -18.63 -18.10
N VAL A 485 11.96 -19.69 -18.66
CA VAL A 485 12.88 -19.57 -19.80
C VAL A 485 12.17 -18.99 -21.03
N ALA A 486 11.04 -19.58 -21.43
CA ALA A 486 10.31 -19.18 -22.64
C ALA A 486 9.74 -17.77 -22.55
N ALA A 487 9.09 -17.42 -21.43
CA ALA A 487 8.50 -16.11 -21.23
C ALA A 487 9.58 -15.01 -21.08
N THR A 488 10.74 -15.33 -20.49
CA THR A 488 11.88 -14.41 -20.49
C THR A 488 12.41 -14.15 -21.90
N LEU A 489 12.57 -15.20 -22.71
CA LEU A 489 13.00 -15.04 -24.11
C LEU A 489 11.98 -14.25 -24.94
N PHE A 490 10.68 -14.44 -24.72
CA PHE A 490 9.62 -13.67 -25.36
C PHE A 490 9.79 -12.16 -25.12
N TRP A 491 10.01 -11.73 -23.87
CA TRP A 491 10.26 -10.32 -23.57
C TRP A 491 11.58 -9.81 -24.15
N ARG A 492 12.61 -10.66 -24.25
CA ARG A 492 13.87 -10.29 -24.92
C ARG A 492 13.69 -10.03 -26.41
N VAL A 493 12.91 -10.86 -27.10
CA VAL A 493 12.58 -10.65 -28.51
C VAL A 493 11.71 -9.41 -28.68
N THR A 494 10.72 -9.21 -27.80
CA THR A 494 9.83 -8.04 -27.83
C THR A 494 10.58 -6.72 -27.64
N LEU A 495 11.59 -6.71 -26.77
CA LEU A 495 12.43 -5.53 -26.50
C LEU A 495 13.57 -5.33 -27.51
N PHE A 496 13.82 -6.29 -28.39
CA PHE A 496 14.93 -6.25 -29.35
C PHE A 496 14.90 -5.03 -30.29
N PRO A 497 13.75 -4.64 -30.89
CA PRO A 497 13.70 -3.45 -31.75
C PRO A 497 14.11 -2.15 -31.03
N PHE A 498 13.74 -2.00 -29.76
CA PHE A 498 14.16 -0.85 -28.95
C PHE A 498 15.67 -0.85 -28.68
N ALA A 499 16.25 -2.03 -28.46
CA ALA A 499 17.70 -2.16 -28.30
C ALA A 499 18.45 -1.80 -29.60
N VAL A 500 17.94 -2.23 -30.75
CA VAL A 500 18.47 -1.85 -32.07
C VAL A 500 18.37 -0.34 -32.29
N ALA A 501 17.21 0.27 -32.01
CA ALA A 501 17.01 1.71 -32.13
C ALA A 501 17.96 2.52 -31.23
N GLY A 502 18.20 2.06 -30.00
CA GLY A 502 19.19 2.65 -29.10
C GLY A 502 20.61 2.56 -29.68
N MET A 503 20.98 1.41 -30.26
CA MET A 503 22.29 1.20 -30.87
C MET A 503 22.49 2.04 -32.15
N GLN A 504 21.45 2.20 -32.97
CA GLN A 504 21.47 3.09 -34.15
C GLN A 504 21.77 4.53 -33.73
N ASN A 505 21.05 5.07 -32.76
CA ASN A 505 21.28 6.44 -32.26
C ASN A 505 22.66 6.58 -31.63
N ALA A 506 23.11 5.61 -30.84
CA ALA A 506 24.46 5.61 -30.28
C ALA A 506 25.54 5.62 -31.38
N SER A 507 25.35 4.85 -32.45
CA SER A 507 26.31 4.81 -33.59
C SER A 507 26.38 6.13 -34.35
N ARG A 508 25.25 6.83 -34.53
CA ARG A 508 25.18 8.17 -35.16
C ARG A 508 25.77 9.26 -34.26
N MET A 509 25.75 9.04 -32.96
CA MET A 509 26.30 9.98 -31.99
C MET A 509 27.84 9.92 -31.90
N LYS A 510 28.45 8.76 -32.18
CA LYS A 510 29.92 8.58 -32.08
C LYS A 510 30.73 9.65 -32.84
N PRO A 511 30.46 9.95 -34.13
CA PRO A 511 31.25 10.94 -34.87
C PRO A 511 31.09 12.38 -34.36
N ILE A 512 29.92 12.72 -33.79
CA ILE A 512 29.61 14.07 -33.31
C ILE A 512 29.93 14.29 -31.83
N GLN A 513 30.32 13.24 -31.09
CA GLN A 513 30.70 13.33 -29.66
C GLN A 513 31.71 14.44 -29.35
N PRO A 514 32.80 14.63 -30.10
CA PRO A 514 33.75 15.71 -29.83
C PRO A 514 33.13 17.10 -29.96
N LEU A 515 32.28 17.31 -30.97
CA LEU A 515 31.57 18.58 -31.18
C LEU A 515 30.57 18.85 -30.06
N MET A 516 29.91 17.79 -29.56
CA MET A 516 29.01 17.89 -28.42
C MET A 516 29.75 18.25 -27.13
N ARG A 517 30.98 17.78 -26.91
CA ARG A 517 31.80 18.14 -25.74
C ARG A 517 32.15 19.64 -25.75
N VAL A 518 32.59 20.16 -26.89
CA VAL A 518 32.90 21.61 -27.04
C VAL A 518 31.67 22.47 -26.72
N GLN A 519 30.48 22.07 -27.20
CA GLN A 519 29.25 22.81 -26.89
C GLN A 519 28.82 22.68 -25.43
N ALA A 520 29.02 21.51 -24.81
CA ALA A 520 28.76 21.32 -23.38
C ALA A 520 29.69 22.17 -22.50
N GLU A 521 30.97 22.33 -22.88
CA GLU A 521 31.91 23.22 -22.21
C GLU A 521 31.50 24.69 -22.34
N LYS A 522 31.08 25.13 -23.53
CA LYS A 522 30.52 26.48 -23.74
C LYS A 522 29.29 26.74 -22.87
N MET A 523 28.37 25.78 -22.79
CA MET A 523 27.19 25.88 -21.91
C MET A 523 27.58 25.99 -20.43
N ASN A 524 28.56 25.20 -19.98
CA ASN A 524 29.04 25.25 -18.61
C ASN A 524 29.75 26.56 -18.29
N ALA A 525 30.56 27.09 -19.22
CA ALA A 525 31.22 28.38 -19.08
C ALA A 525 30.19 29.53 -19.02
N ALA A 526 29.19 29.54 -19.91
CA ALA A 526 28.11 30.52 -19.90
C ALA A 526 27.27 30.46 -18.61
N ARG A 527 27.02 29.24 -18.09
CA ARG A 527 26.32 29.04 -16.79
C ARG A 527 27.11 29.60 -15.61
N GLN A 528 28.44 29.42 -15.60
CA GLN A 528 29.30 29.99 -14.56
C GLN A 528 29.39 31.52 -14.65
N ALA A 529 29.33 32.07 -15.86
CA ALA A 529 29.32 33.51 -16.11
C ALA A 529 27.95 34.19 -15.92
N GLY A 530 26.87 33.43 -15.65
CA GLY A 530 25.51 33.96 -15.55
C GLY A 530 24.90 34.42 -16.88
N ASP A 531 25.51 34.06 -18.02
CA ASP A 531 25.06 34.44 -19.37
C ASP A 531 23.98 33.48 -19.87
N VAL A 532 22.73 33.85 -19.64
CA VAL A 532 21.54 33.10 -20.06
C VAL A 532 21.43 33.04 -21.59
N ALA A 533 21.85 34.09 -22.31
CA ALA A 533 21.76 34.16 -23.76
C ALA A 533 22.80 33.23 -24.42
N GLY A 534 24.05 33.25 -23.95
CA GLY A 534 25.10 32.34 -24.41
C GLY A 534 24.77 30.88 -24.12
N MET A 535 24.14 30.58 -22.98
CA MET A 535 23.64 29.23 -22.67
C MET A 535 22.55 28.78 -23.66
N GLN A 536 21.60 29.65 -23.98
CA GLN A 536 20.52 29.34 -24.92
C GLN A 536 21.05 29.16 -26.35
N GLN A 537 22.01 29.98 -26.78
CA GLN A 537 22.66 29.85 -28.08
C GLN A 537 23.43 28.53 -28.21
N ALA A 538 24.27 28.18 -27.24
CA ALA A 538 25.02 26.93 -27.26
C ALA A 538 24.08 25.69 -27.23
N SER A 539 22.94 25.80 -26.53
CA SER A 539 21.89 24.76 -26.55
C SER A 539 21.25 24.58 -27.93
N LEU A 540 20.98 25.68 -28.64
CA LEU A 540 20.44 25.66 -30.01
C LEU A 540 21.44 25.10 -31.02
N GLU A 541 22.71 25.51 -30.95
CA GLU A 541 23.79 24.97 -31.79
C GLU A 541 23.96 23.46 -31.57
N LEU A 542 23.92 23.00 -30.31
CA LEU A 542 23.95 21.58 -29.97
C LEU A 542 22.74 20.82 -30.55
N ALA A 543 21.55 21.41 -30.52
CA ALA A 543 20.35 20.82 -31.12
C ALA A 543 20.47 20.71 -32.65
N GLN A 544 21.07 21.70 -33.31
CA GLN A 544 21.31 21.68 -34.76
C GLN A 544 22.34 20.60 -35.15
N ILE A 545 23.43 20.47 -34.40
CA ILE A 545 24.46 19.42 -34.61
C ILE A 545 23.85 18.02 -34.46
N ARG A 546 22.97 17.81 -33.47
CA ARG A 546 22.26 16.53 -33.30
C ARG A 546 21.30 16.26 -34.47
N LYS A 547 20.58 17.28 -34.91
CA LYS A 547 19.61 17.19 -36.02
C LYS A 547 20.32 16.88 -37.35
N SER A 548 21.46 17.51 -37.64
CA SER A 548 22.23 17.26 -38.87
C SER A 548 22.84 15.86 -38.92
N ALA A 549 23.13 15.25 -37.77
CA ALA A 549 23.60 13.87 -37.67
C ALA A 549 22.47 12.82 -37.64
N GLY A 550 21.20 13.23 -37.76
CA GLY A 550 20.05 12.33 -37.68
C GLY A 550 19.89 11.65 -36.31
N VAL A 551 20.39 12.27 -35.24
CA VAL A 551 20.23 11.84 -33.85
C VAL A 551 19.01 12.54 -33.27
N THR A 552 18.01 11.76 -32.86
CA THR A 552 16.78 12.31 -32.27
C THR A 552 16.79 12.16 -30.75
N THR A 553 16.28 13.16 -30.03
CA THR A 553 16.13 13.09 -28.57
C THR A 553 15.22 11.92 -28.16
N ALA A 554 14.14 11.68 -28.90
CA ALA A 554 13.26 10.53 -28.67
C ALA A 554 13.99 9.20 -28.87
N GLY A 555 14.83 9.06 -29.90
CA GLY A 555 15.62 7.86 -30.15
C GLY A 555 16.66 7.54 -29.06
N MET A 556 17.06 8.54 -28.27
CA MET A 556 17.93 8.36 -27.10
C MET A 556 17.14 8.05 -25.83
N MET A 557 15.99 8.69 -25.62
CA MET A 557 15.24 8.59 -24.37
C MET A 557 14.23 7.44 -24.33
N VAL A 558 13.58 7.12 -25.45
CA VAL A 558 12.50 6.12 -25.50
C VAL A 558 13.02 4.71 -25.20
N PRO A 559 14.14 4.22 -25.76
CA PRO A 559 14.62 2.88 -25.46
C PRO A 559 14.82 2.58 -23.97
N PRO A 560 15.55 3.40 -23.17
CA PRO A 560 15.68 3.14 -21.73
C PRO A 560 14.37 3.30 -20.97
N LEU A 561 13.48 4.24 -21.36
CA LEU A 561 12.18 4.44 -20.72
C LEU A 561 11.25 3.23 -20.90
N VAL A 562 11.37 2.48 -21.99
CA VAL A 562 10.60 1.25 -22.22
C VAL A 562 11.29 0.04 -21.59
N GLN A 563 12.61 -0.09 -21.75
CA GLN A 563 13.35 -1.27 -21.29
C GLN A 563 13.44 -1.36 -19.76
N LEU A 564 13.64 -0.25 -19.06
CA LEU A 564 13.86 -0.27 -17.61
C LEU A 564 12.63 -0.74 -16.82
N PRO A 565 11.40 -0.22 -17.05
CA PRO A 565 10.22 -0.68 -16.33
C PRO A 565 9.92 -2.16 -16.59
N ILE A 566 10.10 -2.63 -17.83
CA ILE A 566 9.87 -4.05 -18.16
C ILE A 566 10.94 -4.93 -17.52
N SER A 567 12.21 -4.54 -17.54
CA SER A 567 13.29 -5.32 -16.92
C SER A 567 13.15 -5.40 -15.40
N LEU A 568 12.77 -4.28 -14.76
CA LEU A 568 12.45 -4.26 -13.33
C LEU A 568 11.17 -5.04 -13.04
N GLY A 569 10.18 -4.96 -13.92
CA GLY A 569 8.95 -5.76 -13.88
C GLY A 569 9.22 -7.26 -13.95
N MET A 570 10.16 -7.70 -14.79
CA MET A 570 10.61 -9.09 -14.84
C MET A 570 11.18 -9.56 -13.50
N PHE A 571 12.08 -8.77 -12.90
CA PHE A 571 12.67 -9.11 -11.61
C PHE A 571 11.64 -9.12 -10.49
N ILE A 572 10.88 -8.02 -10.33
CA ILE A 572 9.87 -7.88 -9.27
C ILE A 572 8.77 -8.92 -9.47
N GLY A 573 8.29 -9.10 -10.69
CA GLY A 573 7.18 -9.98 -11.00
C GLY A 573 7.49 -11.44 -10.67
N ILE A 574 8.64 -11.93 -11.10
CA ILE A 574 9.06 -13.31 -10.84
C ILE A 574 9.40 -13.49 -9.35
N LYS A 575 10.01 -12.49 -8.71
CA LYS A 575 10.29 -12.53 -7.27
C LYS A 575 8.99 -12.65 -6.47
N SER A 576 7.99 -11.82 -6.78
CA SER A 576 6.67 -11.91 -6.14
C SER A 576 5.96 -13.23 -6.41
N MET A 577 6.11 -13.82 -7.59
CA MET A 577 5.59 -15.18 -7.88
C MET A 577 6.25 -16.24 -6.99
N CYS A 578 7.56 -16.11 -6.72
CA CYS A 578 8.30 -17.05 -5.88
C CYS A 578 8.03 -16.86 -4.38
N GLU A 579 7.68 -15.64 -3.94
CA GLU A 579 7.43 -15.32 -2.52
C GLU A 579 5.98 -15.58 -2.09
N LEU A 580 5.03 -15.54 -3.03
CA LEU A 580 3.63 -15.90 -2.80
C LEU A 580 3.40 -17.41 -2.99
N PRO A 581 2.33 -17.99 -2.41
CA PRO A 581 2.08 -19.42 -2.42
C PRO A 581 1.57 -19.94 -3.77
N VAL A 582 2.34 -19.76 -4.86
CA VAL A 582 2.12 -20.44 -6.14
C VAL A 582 2.66 -21.86 -6.01
N ILE A 583 1.84 -22.77 -5.46
CA ILE A 583 2.22 -24.14 -5.08
C ILE A 583 2.86 -24.90 -6.26
N GLN A 584 2.44 -24.61 -7.49
CA GLN A 584 2.98 -25.23 -8.70
C GLN A 584 4.46 -24.87 -8.95
N LEU A 585 4.97 -23.73 -8.45
CA LEU A 585 6.40 -23.38 -8.55
C LEU A 585 7.30 -24.24 -7.67
N ALA A 586 6.78 -24.73 -6.55
CA ALA A 586 7.54 -25.55 -5.60
C ALA A 586 7.78 -26.99 -6.10
N GLN A 587 6.98 -27.45 -7.07
CA GLN A 587 7.02 -28.82 -7.59
C GLN A 587 7.36 -28.91 -9.08
N SER A 588 7.54 -27.78 -9.76
CA SER A 588 7.77 -27.71 -11.21
C SER A 588 9.15 -27.16 -11.56
N GLY A 589 10.14 -27.63 -10.79
CA GLY A 589 11.55 -27.38 -11.00
C GLY A 589 12.19 -28.23 -12.12
N PHE A 590 13.52 -28.19 -12.24
CA PHE A 590 14.30 -28.94 -13.22
C PHE A 590 15.41 -29.75 -12.54
N ALA A 591 15.39 -31.09 -12.64
CA ALA A 591 16.40 -32.06 -12.18
C ALA A 591 17.17 -31.73 -10.88
N TRP A 592 18.10 -30.77 -10.92
CA TRP A 592 18.93 -30.29 -9.81
C TRP A 592 18.39 -29.03 -9.09
N LEU A 593 17.25 -28.49 -9.52
CA LEU A 593 16.49 -27.36 -8.97
C LEU A 593 15.02 -27.78 -8.81
N PRO A 594 14.66 -28.61 -7.83
CA PRO A 594 13.29 -29.13 -7.70
C PRO A 594 12.27 -28.05 -7.30
N ASP A 595 12.68 -27.05 -6.52
CA ASP A 595 11.83 -25.97 -6.02
C ASP A 595 12.35 -24.60 -6.52
N LEU A 596 11.52 -23.88 -7.27
CA LEU A 596 11.86 -22.57 -7.81
C LEU A 596 11.69 -21.42 -6.81
N THR A 597 10.97 -21.63 -5.72
CA THR A 597 10.73 -20.64 -4.67
C THR A 597 11.90 -20.52 -3.70
N GLN A 598 12.71 -21.58 -3.60
CA GLN A 598 13.85 -21.65 -2.68
C GLN A 598 15.15 -21.12 -3.29
N PRO A 599 16.11 -20.67 -2.45
CA PRO A 599 17.45 -20.32 -2.88
C PRO A 599 18.16 -21.46 -3.64
N SER A 600 19.00 -21.11 -4.62
CA SER A 600 19.71 -22.11 -5.44
C SER A 600 20.67 -22.95 -4.60
N PRO A 601 20.46 -24.28 -4.46
CA PRO A 601 21.20 -25.12 -3.50
C PRO A 601 22.70 -25.25 -3.80
N TYR A 602 23.10 -25.15 -5.07
CA TYR A 602 24.49 -25.44 -5.51
C TYR A 602 25.26 -24.22 -6.03
N TYR A 603 24.73 -23.00 -5.88
CA TYR A 603 25.32 -21.76 -6.43
C TYR A 603 25.61 -21.77 -7.95
N ILE A 604 25.12 -22.76 -8.71
CA ILE A 604 25.35 -22.88 -10.15
C ILE A 604 24.77 -21.69 -10.91
N LEU A 605 23.52 -21.29 -10.62
CA LEU A 605 22.88 -20.16 -11.30
C LEU A 605 23.58 -18.81 -11.02
N PRO A 606 23.90 -18.43 -9.77
CA PRO A 606 24.69 -17.23 -9.48
C PRO A 606 26.05 -17.19 -10.20
N ILE A 607 26.76 -18.32 -10.29
CA ILE A 607 28.05 -18.40 -10.97
C ILE A 607 27.89 -18.19 -12.48
N ILE A 608 26.89 -18.84 -13.10
CA ILE A 608 26.59 -18.65 -14.52
C ILE A 608 26.21 -17.19 -14.79
N LEU A 609 25.37 -16.60 -13.94
CA LEU A 609 24.94 -15.20 -14.05
C LEU A 609 26.13 -14.23 -13.97
N ALA A 610 27.04 -14.44 -13.02
CA ALA A 610 28.26 -13.64 -12.89
C ALA A 610 29.17 -13.79 -14.12
N ALA A 611 29.32 -15.01 -14.65
CA ALA A 611 30.13 -15.29 -15.83
C ALA A 611 29.54 -14.66 -17.10
N SER A 612 28.25 -14.85 -17.36
CA SER A 612 27.57 -14.28 -18.54
C SER A 612 27.46 -12.76 -18.46
N GLY A 613 27.23 -12.20 -17.27
CA GLY A 613 27.26 -10.75 -17.03
C GLY A 613 28.62 -10.14 -17.32
N ASN A 614 29.70 -10.77 -16.84
CA ASN A 614 31.07 -10.38 -17.17
C ASN A 614 31.34 -10.46 -18.69
N GLY A 615 30.88 -11.53 -19.35
CA GLY A 615 30.99 -11.68 -20.80
C GLY A 615 30.30 -10.53 -21.55
N LEU A 616 29.10 -10.14 -21.12
CA LEU A 616 28.36 -9.02 -21.68
C LEU A 616 29.08 -7.67 -21.46
N ILE A 617 29.66 -7.43 -20.28
CA ILE A 617 30.44 -6.22 -20.00
C ILE A 617 31.68 -6.15 -20.91
N MET A 618 32.39 -7.27 -21.09
CA MET A 618 33.56 -7.34 -21.98
C MET A 618 33.20 -7.13 -23.45
N LEU A 619 32.03 -7.63 -23.89
CA LEU A 619 31.53 -7.35 -25.23
C LEU A 619 31.14 -5.87 -25.37
N SER A 620 30.55 -5.27 -24.35
CA SER A 620 30.14 -3.86 -24.39
C SER A 620 31.34 -2.92 -24.37
N SER A 621 32.39 -3.23 -23.61
CA SER A 621 33.59 -2.39 -23.49
C SER A 621 34.38 -2.27 -24.78
N ARG A 622 34.30 -3.28 -25.65
CA ARG A 622 34.96 -3.29 -26.96
C ARG A 622 34.36 -2.30 -27.95
N ASP A 623 33.10 -1.90 -27.72
CA ASP A 623 32.38 -0.97 -28.59
C ASP A 623 32.13 0.39 -27.89
N ALA A 624 32.56 0.54 -26.64
CA ALA A 624 32.44 1.76 -25.85
C ALA A 624 33.57 2.76 -26.20
N ASP A 625 33.30 4.05 -26.02
CA ASP A 625 34.36 5.07 -26.06
C ASP A 625 35.05 5.13 -24.68
N LEU A 626 36.20 4.46 -24.57
CA LEU A 626 37.01 4.43 -23.34
C LEU A 626 38.00 5.59 -23.26
N SER A 627 37.85 6.66 -24.06
CA SER A 627 38.66 7.88 -23.89
C SER A 627 38.53 8.48 -22.49
N ASN A 628 37.40 8.22 -21.82
CA ASN A 628 37.17 8.61 -20.44
C ASN A 628 37.70 7.52 -19.48
N ALA A 629 38.81 7.82 -18.80
CA ALA A 629 39.45 6.91 -17.85
C ALA A 629 38.48 6.44 -16.75
N THR A 630 37.57 7.29 -16.27
CA THR A 630 36.59 6.93 -15.24
C THR A 630 35.64 5.83 -15.74
N ILE A 631 35.16 5.92 -16.97
CA ILE A 631 34.28 4.90 -17.58
C ILE A 631 35.06 3.59 -17.76
N ALA A 632 36.30 3.66 -18.22
CA ALA A 632 37.15 2.48 -18.43
C ALA A 632 37.43 1.72 -17.13
N HIS A 633 37.73 2.43 -16.04
CA HIS A 633 37.94 1.83 -14.72
C HIS A 633 36.62 1.35 -14.07
N LEU A 634 35.52 2.06 -14.26
CA LEU A 634 34.19 1.65 -13.78
C LEU A 634 33.77 0.28 -14.35
N MET A 635 34.02 0.02 -15.63
CA MET A 635 33.71 -1.28 -16.23
C MET A 635 34.44 -2.45 -15.55
N ASN A 636 35.68 -2.24 -15.11
CA ASN A 636 36.41 -3.25 -14.33
C ASN A 636 35.89 -3.42 -12.91
N VAL A 637 35.44 -2.34 -12.27
CA VAL A 637 34.76 -2.42 -10.95
C VAL A 637 33.50 -3.25 -11.07
N LEU A 638 32.64 -3.00 -12.06
CA LEU A 638 31.40 -3.76 -12.28
C LEU A 638 31.67 -5.26 -12.50
N ARG A 639 32.76 -5.60 -13.21
CA ARG A 639 33.22 -6.98 -13.40
C ARG A 639 33.60 -7.66 -12.08
N MET A 640 34.35 -6.96 -11.22
CA MET A 640 34.72 -7.46 -9.89
C MET A 640 33.50 -7.61 -8.98
N VAL A 641 32.63 -6.61 -8.94
CA VAL A 641 31.38 -6.62 -8.17
C VAL A 641 30.51 -7.81 -8.56
N SER A 642 30.48 -8.19 -9.84
CA SER A 642 29.71 -9.34 -10.31
C SER A 642 30.16 -10.67 -9.65
N PHE A 643 31.44 -10.82 -9.30
CA PHE A 643 31.93 -11.99 -8.56
C PHE A 643 31.67 -11.86 -7.05
N VAL A 644 31.88 -10.67 -6.48
CA VAL A 644 31.63 -10.40 -5.06
C VAL A 644 30.15 -10.55 -4.71
N ALA A 645 29.25 -10.31 -5.67
CA ALA A 645 27.81 -10.46 -5.50
C ALA A 645 27.33 -11.92 -5.50
N ILE A 646 28.16 -12.92 -5.81
CA ILE A 646 27.73 -14.34 -5.91
C ILE A 646 27.07 -14.86 -4.62
N PRO A 647 27.62 -14.63 -3.40
CA PRO A 647 26.98 -15.06 -2.17
C PRO A 647 25.61 -14.40 -1.95
N PHE A 648 25.50 -13.11 -2.28
CA PHE A 648 24.24 -12.37 -2.18
C PHE A 648 23.20 -12.85 -3.20
N MET A 649 23.61 -13.12 -4.44
CA MET A 649 22.71 -13.70 -5.46
C MET A 649 22.25 -15.10 -5.06
N GLY A 650 23.06 -15.84 -4.30
CA GLY A 650 22.71 -17.17 -3.81
C GLY A 650 21.52 -17.20 -2.83
N SER A 651 21.15 -16.07 -2.22
CA SER A 651 19.97 -16.00 -1.34
C SER A 651 18.66 -15.72 -2.08
N LEU A 652 18.71 -15.40 -3.38
CA LEU A 652 17.52 -15.15 -4.18
C LEU A 652 16.83 -16.47 -4.57
N PRO A 653 15.49 -16.47 -4.69
CA PRO A 653 14.74 -17.62 -5.22
C PRO A 653 15.28 -18.08 -6.57
N SER A 654 15.35 -19.40 -6.75
CA SER A 654 15.89 -20.02 -7.97
C SER A 654 15.15 -19.57 -9.23
N GLY A 655 13.84 -19.34 -9.16
CA GLY A 655 13.04 -18.80 -10.27
C GLY A 655 13.53 -17.45 -10.79
N VAL A 656 13.87 -16.54 -9.87
CA VAL A 656 14.45 -15.22 -10.21
C VAL A 656 15.81 -15.41 -10.89
N LEU A 657 16.66 -16.28 -10.34
CA LEU A 657 17.99 -16.56 -10.87
C LEU A 657 17.93 -17.18 -12.28
N VAL A 658 16.98 -18.07 -12.54
CA VAL A 658 16.75 -18.64 -13.88
C VAL A 658 16.47 -17.52 -14.89
N SER A 659 15.54 -16.61 -14.59
CA SER A 659 15.23 -15.52 -15.52
C SER A 659 16.39 -14.55 -15.72
N LEU A 660 17.15 -14.25 -14.67
CA LEU A 660 18.34 -13.39 -14.77
C LEU A 660 19.43 -14.04 -15.62
N VAL A 661 19.69 -15.34 -15.45
CA VAL A 661 20.64 -16.10 -16.28
C VAL A 661 20.20 -16.10 -17.73
N VAL A 662 18.94 -16.42 -18.02
CA VAL A 662 18.38 -16.43 -19.39
C VAL A 662 18.49 -15.03 -20.01
N THR A 663 18.14 -13.98 -19.27
CA THR A 663 18.25 -12.59 -19.72
C THR A 663 19.69 -12.22 -20.06
N SER A 664 20.64 -12.61 -19.21
CA SER A 664 22.06 -12.30 -19.38
C SER A 664 22.66 -13.04 -20.58
N LEU A 665 22.38 -14.33 -20.73
CA LEU A 665 22.80 -15.14 -21.88
C LEU A 665 22.18 -14.66 -23.20
N ALA A 666 20.87 -14.36 -23.20
CA ALA A 666 20.19 -13.83 -24.38
C ALA A 666 20.75 -12.46 -24.77
N SER A 667 21.05 -11.60 -23.80
CA SER A 667 21.68 -10.29 -24.05
C SER A 667 23.09 -10.43 -24.63
N MET A 668 23.87 -11.39 -24.11
CA MET A 668 25.19 -11.70 -24.65
C MET A 668 25.11 -12.24 -26.09
N GLY A 669 24.19 -13.17 -26.36
CA GLY A 669 23.93 -13.69 -27.70
C GLY A 669 23.48 -12.60 -28.67
N GLN A 670 22.56 -11.73 -28.22
CA GLN A 670 22.13 -10.55 -28.97
C GLN A 670 23.32 -9.63 -29.31
N ALA A 671 24.21 -9.36 -28.34
CA ALA A 671 25.38 -8.53 -28.57
C ALA A 671 26.36 -9.16 -29.58
N LEU A 672 26.52 -10.49 -29.57
CA LEU A 672 27.32 -11.21 -30.57
C LEU A 672 26.67 -11.16 -31.96
N LEU A 673 25.36 -11.37 -32.06
CA LEU A 673 24.63 -11.29 -33.33
C LEU A 673 24.73 -9.90 -33.96
N LEU A 674 24.57 -8.83 -33.15
CA LEU A 674 24.67 -7.44 -33.60
C LEU A 674 26.12 -6.99 -33.93
N ARG A 675 27.12 -7.87 -33.78
CA ARG A 675 28.48 -7.63 -34.28
C ARG A 675 28.69 -8.16 -35.70
N LEU A 676 27.84 -9.06 -36.18
CA LEU A 676 27.92 -9.56 -37.56
C LEU A 676 27.63 -8.43 -38.55
N SER A 677 28.53 -8.22 -39.51
CA SER A 677 28.42 -7.14 -40.49
C SER A 677 27.11 -7.18 -41.27
N ALA A 678 26.66 -8.38 -41.67
CA ALA A 678 25.39 -8.58 -42.37
C ALA A 678 24.18 -8.14 -41.52
N VAL A 679 24.18 -8.49 -40.23
CA VAL A 679 23.08 -8.12 -39.31
C VAL A 679 23.07 -6.61 -39.04
N ARG A 680 24.25 -6.00 -38.88
CA ARG A 680 24.38 -4.54 -38.72
C ARG A 680 23.90 -3.79 -39.95
N ALA A 681 24.26 -4.27 -41.14
CA ALA A 681 23.81 -3.70 -42.40
C ALA A 681 22.29 -3.80 -42.54
N PHE A 682 21.72 -4.97 -42.23
CA PHE A 682 20.26 -5.19 -42.25
C PHE A 682 19.51 -4.21 -41.36
N PHE A 683 20.02 -3.96 -40.15
CA PHE A 683 19.43 -3.00 -39.21
C PHE A 683 19.95 -1.56 -39.37
N GLY A 684 20.71 -1.22 -40.42
CA GLY A 684 21.21 0.15 -40.64
C GLY A 684 22.09 0.70 -39.51
N ILE A 685 22.85 -0.17 -38.83
CA ILE A 685 23.82 0.18 -37.79
C ILE A 685 25.20 0.33 -38.45
N ALA A 686 25.94 1.40 -38.14
CA ALA A 686 27.25 1.66 -38.72
C ALA A 686 28.22 0.46 -38.54
N PRO A 687 29.09 0.15 -39.52
CA PRO A 687 30.05 -0.95 -39.40
C PRO A 687 31.00 -0.72 -38.22
N LEU A 688 31.48 -1.80 -37.61
CA LEU A 688 32.50 -1.72 -36.58
C LEU A 688 33.87 -1.55 -37.26
N ASP A 689 34.59 -0.49 -36.91
CA ASP A 689 35.97 -0.28 -37.35
C ASP A 689 36.93 -1.04 -36.40
N PRO A 690 37.66 -2.07 -36.88
CA PRO A 690 38.61 -2.82 -36.07
C PRO A 690 39.70 -1.96 -35.42
N SER A 691 40.05 -0.81 -36.03
CA SER A 691 41.08 0.10 -35.54
C SER A 691 40.65 0.92 -34.31
N THR A 692 39.34 0.99 -34.04
CA THR A 692 38.76 1.77 -32.92
C THR A 692 38.48 0.93 -31.67
N ARG A 693 38.96 -0.32 -31.61
CA ARG A 693 38.77 -1.20 -30.45
C ARG A 693 39.57 -0.68 -29.25
N SER A 694 38.87 -0.09 -28.29
CA SER A 694 39.45 0.29 -27.02
C SER A 694 39.72 -0.94 -26.14
N GLN A 695 40.93 -1.02 -25.58
CA GLN A 695 41.28 -2.02 -24.58
C GLN A 695 40.91 -1.52 -23.19
N LEU A 696 40.32 -2.38 -22.37
CA LEU A 696 40.10 -2.07 -20.96
C LEU A 696 41.45 -2.00 -20.24
N PRO A 697 41.62 -1.08 -19.25
CA PRO A 697 42.77 -1.09 -18.37
C PRO A 697 42.85 -2.44 -17.64
N THR A 698 44.03 -2.79 -17.16
CA THR A 698 44.19 -3.97 -16.30
C THR A 698 43.43 -3.77 -14.97
N LEU A 699 43.05 -4.88 -14.32
CA LEU A 699 42.45 -4.81 -12.98
C LEU A 699 43.37 -4.12 -11.98
N ARG A 700 44.69 -4.30 -12.12
CA ARG A 700 45.71 -3.66 -11.28
C ARG A 700 45.74 -2.15 -11.46
N GLU A 701 45.68 -1.66 -12.69
CA GLU A 701 45.59 -0.21 -12.99
C GLU A 701 44.29 0.39 -12.44
N SER A 702 43.19 -0.35 -12.54
CA SER A 702 41.90 0.10 -12.02
C SER A 702 41.87 0.16 -10.49
N LEU A 703 42.53 -0.78 -9.81
CA LEU A 703 42.69 -0.74 -8.37
C LEU A 703 43.54 0.46 -7.91
N LYS A 704 44.62 0.76 -8.65
CA LYS A 704 45.46 1.94 -8.40
C LYS A 704 44.73 3.27 -8.65
N TYR A 705 43.77 3.31 -9.56
CA TYR A 705 43.01 4.52 -9.86
C TYR A 705 42.09 4.94 -8.69
N TYR A 706 41.49 3.98 -7.97
CA TYR A 706 40.56 4.26 -6.88
C TYR A 706 41.19 4.24 -5.49
N LEU A 707 42.36 3.62 -5.31
CA LEU A 707 43.09 3.67 -4.05
C LEU A 707 43.93 4.95 -4.00
N PRO A 708 43.96 5.67 -2.86
CA PRO A 708 44.83 6.83 -2.70
C PRO A 708 46.29 6.43 -2.92
N PRO A 709 47.11 7.27 -3.59
CA PRO A 709 48.53 6.98 -3.74
C PRO A 709 49.15 6.84 -2.35
N LYS A 710 49.85 5.73 -2.13
CA LYS A 710 50.69 5.54 -0.94
C LYS A 710 51.89 6.46 -0.96
#